data_AF-A0A2X0I9R5-F1
#
_entry.id   AF-A0A2X0I9R5-F1
#
_cell.length_a   1.000
_cell.length_b   1.000
_cell.length_c   1.000
_cell.angle_alpha   90.00
_cell.angle_beta   90.00
_cell.angle_gamma   90.00
#
_symmetry.space_group_name_H-M   'P 1'
#
loop_
_entity.id
_entity.type
_entity.pdbx_description
1 polymer ?
#
loop_
_entity_poly.entity_id
_entity_poly.type
_entity_poly.pdbx_seq_one_letter_code
_entity_poly.pdbx_strand_id
1 'polypeptide(L)'
;MSTPDVSVIVIVFNDAERLPRAVQSVLDQTLHNVEAVIVDDCSTDGSFGVAQRLEAEHPGRVRAFQLPENSKGCGEPRNRGIVEARGTYVMYLDSDDELELNACRNMVEAAESTGAELVSGLSTQIYIDTRTQREQPWYRWLYQRHQVLENVAELPDLFVFDTLSTNMCYRRDFLLDNKLTFVKGLLYEDLLYSAQAYLAADRIALIPNQVYKWYIRQNVAKAQKSITNRRDEIRNFSDRIEIHRRIDALLAEKGQTGLRRAKDLKFLKHDVPLYLREFPQHSAEWQRQFAELTRDYLKTIPLDVFEQLQPVHRVSAYLLIQQDWANLLPAIDWLRNPRKTPMPLVERDGRIYFCADHLDDETGRRMLDVTEVGFQARSLNESTLRSQLLRWEPQGDDAVKITGRTVNPLGLITPDAKLSGKVEVKARRKGLQTFFFPVDSFRHQGDFVEWESTLDISKTLRPLGLVDTIWDVWLNMSVDKQRTRPPLSVDQLDLDGDFAARPRLTRLLADRLRPEVSRPGHLAFQLAAVGSAAKKGRGLLFDLVNSPAGAPLKRSAKRVLQARRDLSSQESKVRWYHRAVTRMPMKKGLVVFESHLGKQYSDSPRAIYEEMRRRGLPFHAVWSYEGKTPPKGFPKAGKDVELVQRWSWPYLYALARAEYWIDNQGFPLALRKRPETTYIQTWHGSALKRMGFDMAEYRMQPRHKQDEYQRALDRFDHFVVRTEHDVDTLVRAYRLPESKVLRVGYPRNDALVAARREETANGKRERGPLAKELGIDPDRTIVLYAPTFREKAPELVLDPVGFAERFGEDTTLLVRSHYMQRLAVPRTLKGKVVDVTDYPDITPLLGLADALVTDYSSVMFDYALLDRPMVFYAYDYEEYAGAARGTYFDLREAAPGPFVETQEQLFDAVDALRKGTDEFADKRAAFATRFGEYDEGRAAAQIVDRFFGPAAGARAKGEQA
;
A
#
# COMPACT_ATOMS: atom_id res chain seq x y z
N MET A 1 4.74 10.89 53.70
CA MET A 1 4.05 10.38 52.50
C MET A 1 4.92 9.27 51.95
N SER A 2 4.34 8.14 51.53
CA SER A 2 5.08 7.07 50.83
C SER A 2 5.68 7.61 49.54
N THR A 3 6.86 7.13 49.17
CA THR A 3 7.48 7.42 47.86
C THR A 3 6.53 6.93 46.75
N PRO A 4 6.19 7.75 45.74
CA PRO A 4 5.41 7.30 44.60
C PRO A 4 6.12 6.18 43.83
N ASP A 5 5.36 5.31 43.15
CA ASP A 5 5.94 4.33 42.24
C ASP A 5 6.35 5.02 40.94
N VAL A 6 5.49 5.91 40.43
CA VAL A 6 5.73 6.67 39.18
C VAL A 6 5.47 8.15 39.39
N SER A 7 6.41 8.99 38.95
CA SER A 7 6.17 10.42 38.70
C SER A 7 5.90 10.63 37.22
N VAL A 8 4.69 11.05 36.87
CA VAL A 8 4.37 11.50 35.50
C VAL A 8 4.61 13.01 35.42
N ILE A 9 5.63 13.40 34.65
CA ILE A 9 5.97 14.80 34.41
C ILE A 9 5.06 15.33 33.31
N VAL A 10 4.16 16.26 33.67
CA VAL A 10 3.21 16.90 32.76
C VAL A 10 3.73 18.29 32.40
N ILE A 11 4.08 18.51 31.13
CA ILE A 11 4.54 19.84 30.69
C ILE A 11 3.39 20.64 30.08
N VAL A 12 3.38 21.96 30.30
CA VAL A 12 2.33 22.84 29.78
C VAL A 12 2.88 24.19 29.34
N PHE A 13 2.42 24.66 28.17
CA PHE A 13 2.62 26.03 27.72
C PHE A 13 1.38 26.51 26.96
N ASN A 14 0.69 27.51 27.51
CA ASN A 14 -0.54 28.07 26.95
C ASN A 14 -1.60 27.01 26.55
N ASP A 15 -1.91 26.10 27.47
CA ASP A 15 -2.89 25.04 27.27
C ASP A 15 -3.81 24.80 28.47
N ALA A 16 -4.38 25.90 28.98
CA ALA A 16 -5.26 25.87 30.14
C ALA A 16 -6.49 24.96 29.96
N GLU A 17 -6.96 24.80 28.72
CA GLU A 17 -8.16 24.02 28.38
C GLU A 17 -7.93 22.50 28.49
N ARG A 18 -6.78 22.00 28.04
CA ARG A 18 -6.53 20.55 27.95
C ARG A 18 -5.77 19.98 29.14
N LEU A 19 -5.01 20.80 29.88
CA LEU A 19 -4.25 20.38 31.05
C LEU A 19 -5.05 19.52 32.05
N PRO A 20 -6.30 19.86 32.43
CA PRO A 20 -7.07 19.04 33.37
C PRO A 20 -7.30 17.61 32.88
N ARG A 21 -7.51 17.43 31.57
CA ARG A 21 -7.73 16.11 30.96
C ARG A 21 -6.47 15.25 30.99
N ALA A 22 -5.32 15.85 30.68
CA ALA A 22 -4.02 15.16 30.77
C ALA A 22 -3.75 14.70 32.21
N VAL A 23 -3.90 15.61 33.20
CA VAL A 23 -3.69 15.29 34.62
C VAL A 23 -4.70 14.24 35.12
N GLN A 24 -5.96 14.31 34.68
CA GLN A 24 -6.96 13.29 35.03
C GLN A 24 -6.53 11.89 34.54
N SER A 25 -5.94 11.78 33.34
CA SER A 25 -5.44 10.48 32.84
C SER A 25 -4.32 9.87 33.70
N VAL A 26 -3.58 10.71 34.44
CA VAL A 26 -2.59 10.28 35.44
C VAL A 26 -3.28 9.86 36.74
N LEU A 27 -4.27 10.63 37.19
CA LEU A 27 -5.01 10.35 38.43
C LEU A 27 -5.84 9.06 38.34
N ASP A 28 -6.34 8.75 37.15
CA ASP A 28 -7.17 7.58 36.83
C ASP A 28 -6.38 6.28 36.62
N GLN A 29 -5.04 6.33 36.66
CA GLN A 29 -4.20 5.15 36.49
C GLN A 29 -4.59 4.03 37.47
N THR A 30 -4.60 2.79 36.97
CA THR A 30 -4.91 1.61 37.81
C THR A 30 -3.80 1.28 38.81
N LEU A 31 -2.59 1.81 38.62
CA LEU A 31 -1.55 1.86 39.64
C LEU A 31 -1.83 3.05 40.56
N HIS A 32 -2.20 2.78 41.81
CA HIS A 32 -2.70 3.82 42.72
C HIS A 32 -1.64 4.81 43.21
N ASN A 33 -0.38 4.39 43.32
CA ASN A 33 0.72 5.19 43.87
C ASN A 33 1.46 6.00 42.78
N VAL A 34 0.70 6.79 42.00
CA VAL A 34 1.21 7.64 40.92
C VAL A 34 1.01 9.12 41.27
N GLU A 35 2.05 9.93 41.06
CA GLU A 35 1.99 11.40 41.18
C GLU A 35 2.09 12.09 39.80
N ALA A 36 1.42 13.24 39.65
CA ALA A 36 1.58 14.15 38.53
C ALA A 36 2.43 15.36 38.94
N VAL A 37 3.52 15.60 38.21
CA VAL A 37 4.41 16.76 38.39
C VAL A 37 4.20 17.71 37.22
N ILE A 38 3.38 18.74 37.42
CA ILE A 38 3.06 19.73 36.40
C ILE A 38 4.16 20.79 36.36
N VAL A 39 4.72 21.04 35.18
CA VAL A 39 5.72 22.09 34.96
C VAL A 39 5.25 23.04 33.86
N ASP A 40 4.90 24.26 34.26
CA ASP A 40 4.48 25.34 33.39
C ASP A 40 5.68 26.12 32.82
N ASP A 41 5.75 26.25 31.49
CA ASP A 41 6.80 26.98 30.77
C ASP A 41 6.52 28.49 30.70
N CYS A 42 6.18 29.10 31.85
CA CYS A 42 5.85 30.53 31.97
C CYS A 42 4.69 30.94 31.03
N SER A 43 3.55 30.24 31.15
CA SER A 43 2.35 30.50 30.35
C SER A 43 1.70 31.86 30.65
N THR A 44 1.01 32.41 29.66
CA THR A 44 0.32 33.71 29.74
C THR A 44 -1.20 33.61 29.60
N ASP A 45 -1.74 32.41 29.34
CA ASP A 45 -3.18 32.15 29.16
C ASP A 45 -3.91 31.71 30.44
N GLY A 46 -3.22 31.69 31.58
CA GLY A 46 -3.75 31.20 32.85
C GLY A 46 -3.52 29.71 33.14
N SER A 47 -2.75 29.00 32.31
CA SER A 47 -2.39 27.58 32.53
C SER A 47 -1.81 27.31 33.91
N PHE A 48 -0.89 28.15 34.41
CA PHE A 48 -0.34 27.95 35.75
C PHE A 48 -1.40 28.07 36.87
N GLY A 49 -2.37 28.98 36.70
CA GLY A 49 -3.50 29.07 37.62
C GLY A 49 -4.38 27.82 37.61
N VAL A 50 -4.49 27.12 36.47
CA VAL A 50 -5.13 25.79 36.41
C VAL A 50 -4.29 24.75 37.15
N ALA A 51 -2.97 24.74 36.93
CA ALA A 51 -2.06 23.81 37.60
C ALA A 51 -2.12 23.94 39.13
N GLN A 52 -2.13 25.17 39.66
CA GLN A 52 -2.27 25.45 41.09
C GLN A 52 -3.61 24.95 41.65
N ARG A 53 -4.71 25.06 40.89
CA ARG A 53 -6.00 24.50 41.31
C ARG A 53 -5.96 22.98 41.38
N LEU A 54 -5.39 22.32 40.37
CA LEU A 54 -5.24 20.86 40.35
C LEU A 54 -4.37 20.35 41.53
N GLU A 55 -3.31 21.07 41.88
CA GLU A 55 -2.50 20.79 43.08
C GLU A 55 -3.31 20.91 44.37
N ALA A 56 -4.14 21.97 44.50
CA ALA A 56 -4.99 22.17 45.67
C ALA A 56 -6.13 21.13 45.78
N GLU A 57 -6.68 20.68 44.65
CA GLU A 57 -7.74 19.66 44.59
C GLU A 57 -7.22 18.25 44.89
N HIS A 58 -5.95 17.97 44.59
CA HIS A 58 -5.34 16.64 44.75
C HIS A 58 -4.02 16.68 45.55
N PRO A 59 -4.07 17.11 46.83
CA PRO A 59 -2.87 17.30 47.65
C PRO A 59 -2.10 15.99 47.81
N GLY A 60 -0.79 16.04 47.57
CA GLY A 60 0.11 14.90 47.67
C GLY A 60 0.15 13.98 46.44
N ARG A 61 -0.80 14.12 45.49
CA ARG A 61 -0.79 13.41 44.20
C ARG A 61 -0.49 14.32 43.01
N VAL A 62 -0.73 15.62 43.12
CA VAL A 62 -0.39 16.62 42.09
C VAL A 62 0.52 17.67 42.72
N ARG A 63 1.56 18.08 41.97
CA ARG A 63 2.45 19.20 42.33
C ARG A 63 2.64 20.10 41.13
N ALA A 64 2.63 21.42 41.33
CA ALA A 64 2.74 22.39 40.25
C ALA A 64 3.98 23.29 40.41
N PHE A 65 4.73 23.44 39.33
CA PHE A 65 5.90 24.32 39.23
C PHE A 65 5.77 25.24 38.03
N GLN A 66 6.34 26.43 38.13
CA GLN A 66 6.46 27.36 37.01
C GLN A 66 7.93 27.72 36.81
N LEU A 67 8.37 27.73 35.55
CA LEU A 67 9.67 28.23 35.17
C LEU A 67 9.71 29.77 35.25
N PRO A 68 10.87 30.37 35.59
CA PRO A 68 10.98 31.82 35.72
C PRO A 68 10.78 32.57 34.38
N GLU A 69 11.06 31.91 33.26
CA GLU A 69 10.93 32.44 31.90
C GLU A 69 10.54 31.33 30.92
N ASN A 70 9.97 31.72 29.76
CA ASN A 70 9.61 30.77 28.71
C ASN A 70 10.84 30.22 28.00
N SER A 71 10.99 28.90 28.02
CA SER A 71 12.14 28.17 27.47
C SER A 71 12.13 28.05 25.94
N LYS A 72 10.98 28.31 25.31
CA LYS A 72 10.73 28.17 23.85
C LYS A 72 10.90 26.75 23.33
N GLY A 73 10.77 25.73 24.19
CA GLY A 73 10.86 24.31 23.84
C GLY A 73 10.23 23.41 24.92
N CYS A 74 10.23 22.09 24.71
CA CYS A 74 9.65 21.16 25.68
C CYS A 74 10.70 20.64 26.69
N GLY A 75 11.99 20.74 26.34
CA GLY A 75 13.08 20.19 27.13
C GLY A 75 13.25 20.76 28.55
N GLU A 76 13.20 22.08 28.74
CA GLU A 76 13.44 22.68 30.06
C GLU A 76 12.35 22.34 31.09
N PRO A 77 11.04 22.39 30.75
CA PRO A 77 10.00 21.90 31.63
C PRO A 77 10.19 20.43 32.02
N ARG A 78 10.58 19.56 31.07
CA ARG A 78 10.87 18.14 31.36
C ARG A 78 12.06 17.99 32.31
N ASN A 79 13.16 18.71 32.08
CA ASN A 79 14.33 18.70 32.95
C ASN A 79 13.99 19.13 34.39
N ARG A 80 13.21 20.21 34.53
CA ARG A 80 12.73 20.65 35.85
C ARG A 80 11.86 19.58 36.51
N GLY A 81 11.02 18.90 35.73
CA GLY A 81 10.23 17.77 36.19
C GLY A 81 11.07 16.61 36.72
N ILE A 82 12.17 16.24 36.05
CA ILE A 82 13.09 15.17 36.49
C ILE A 82 13.66 15.48 37.87
N VAL A 83 14.06 16.73 38.10
CA VAL A 83 14.60 17.19 39.40
C VAL A 83 13.55 17.11 40.51
N GLU A 84 12.30 17.46 40.19
CA GLU A 84 11.21 17.49 41.16
C GLU A 84 10.52 16.14 41.38
N ALA A 85 10.72 15.17 40.48
CA ALA A 85 10.16 13.83 40.55
C ALA A 85 10.64 13.09 41.80
N ARG A 86 9.72 12.44 42.51
CA ARG A 86 10.00 11.62 43.70
C ARG A 86 9.82 10.13 43.47
N GLY A 87 9.17 9.75 42.37
CA GLY A 87 8.81 8.37 42.08
C GLY A 87 10.01 7.51 41.72
N THR A 88 9.91 6.21 41.98
CA THR A 88 10.93 5.22 41.58
C THR A 88 11.12 5.20 40.06
N TYR A 89 10.03 5.42 39.33
CA TYR A 89 10.01 5.54 37.88
C TYR A 89 9.51 6.91 37.43
N VAL A 90 9.89 7.30 36.21
CA VAL A 90 9.53 8.57 35.59
C VAL A 90 8.92 8.32 34.20
N MET A 91 7.82 9.01 33.91
CA MET A 91 7.19 9.06 32.58
C MET A 91 6.91 10.53 32.19
N TYR A 92 6.78 10.82 30.89
CA TYR A 92 6.48 12.15 30.38
C TYR A 92 5.09 12.21 29.74
N LEU A 93 4.39 13.34 29.89
CA LEU A 93 3.08 13.60 29.31
C LEU A 93 2.99 15.06 28.85
N ASP A 94 2.54 15.26 27.61
CA ASP A 94 2.25 16.60 27.08
C ASP A 94 0.81 17.01 27.44
N SER A 95 0.55 18.30 27.66
CA SER A 95 -0.74 18.79 28.17
C SER A 95 -1.94 18.56 27.23
N ASP A 96 -1.68 18.29 25.95
CA ASP A 96 -2.70 18.00 24.93
C ASP A 96 -2.92 16.51 24.66
N ASP A 97 -2.24 15.63 25.41
CA ASP A 97 -2.27 14.18 25.28
C ASP A 97 -2.82 13.46 26.52
N GLU A 98 -2.95 12.13 26.46
CA GLU A 98 -3.40 11.30 27.58
C GLU A 98 -2.58 10.01 27.70
N LEU A 99 -2.44 9.51 28.92
CA LEU A 99 -1.99 8.14 29.17
C LEU A 99 -3.16 7.16 29.03
N GLU A 100 -2.85 5.94 28.56
CA GLU A 100 -3.82 4.85 28.60
C GLU A 100 -4.07 4.40 30.04
N LEU A 101 -5.29 3.92 30.36
CA LEU A 101 -5.74 3.63 31.72
C LEU A 101 -4.80 2.71 32.54
N ASN A 102 -4.11 1.78 31.86
CA ASN A 102 -3.19 0.82 32.47
C ASN A 102 -1.70 1.11 32.15
N ALA A 103 -1.38 2.31 31.64
CA ALA A 103 -0.04 2.63 31.17
C ALA A 103 1.01 2.47 32.28
N CYS A 104 0.86 3.16 33.41
CA CYS A 104 1.83 3.11 34.50
C CYS A 104 1.99 1.68 35.05
N ARG A 105 0.88 0.96 35.24
CA ARG A 105 0.91 -0.43 35.73
C ARG A 105 1.69 -1.34 34.79
N ASN A 106 1.35 -1.35 33.50
CA ASN A 106 1.99 -2.24 32.53
C ASN A 106 3.49 -1.94 32.39
N MET A 107 3.87 -0.66 32.44
CA MET A 107 5.26 -0.24 32.31
C MET A 107 6.10 -0.62 33.54
N VAL A 108 5.56 -0.41 34.75
CA VAL A 108 6.25 -0.79 36.00
C VAL A 108 6.36 -2.30 36.11
N GLU A 109 5.28 -3.06 35.83
CA GLU A 109 5.30 -4.52 35.88
C GLU A 109 6.34 -5.11 34.90
N ALA A 110 6.45 -4.52 33.70
CA ALA A 110 7.49 -4.90 32.76
C ALA A 110 8.90 -4.55 33.27
N ALA A 111 9.09 -3.36 33.86
CA ALA A 111 10.38 -2.95 34.42
C ALA A 111 10.84 -3.89 35.55
N GLU A 112 9.95 -4.20 36.50
CA GLU A 112 10.24 -5.06 37.65
C GLU A 112 10.48 -6.51 37.24
N SER A 113 9.66 -7.07 36.34
CA SER A 113 9.78 -8.47 35.92
C SER A 113 11.01 -8.75 35.07
N THR A 114 11.51 -7.75 34.33
CA THR A 114 12.65 -7.90 33.43
C THR A 114 13.94 -7.33 34.00
N GLY A 115 13.85 -6.46 35.00
CA GLY A 115 14.95 -5.65 35.49
C GLY A 115 15.34 -4.51 34.54
N ALA A 116 14.49 -4.14 33.60
CA ALA A 116 14.79 -3.10 32.61
C ALA A 116 14.87 -1.69 33.25
N GLU A 117 15.85 -0.91 32.79
CA GLU A 117 16.05 0.48 33.20
C GLU A 117 15.16 1.43 32.39
N LEU A 118 14.81 0.99 31.19
CA LEU A 118 13.95 1.67 30.23
C LEU A 118 12.91 0.68 29.71
N VAL A 119 11.63 1.04 29.83
CA VAL A 119 10.53 0.32 29.19
C VAL A 119 9.91 1.23 28.15
N SER A 120 9.58 0.70 26.98
CA SER A 120 8.86 1.42 25.93
C SER A 120 7.58 0.68 25.53
N GLY A 121 6.49 1.43 25.37
CA GLY A 121 5.18 0.90 24.98
C GLY A 121 4.65 1.52 23.69
N LEU A 122 3.53 0.99 23.20
CA LEU A 122 2.93 1.46 21.95
C LEU A 122 2.25 2.82 22.13
N SER A 123 2.69 3.82 21.37
CA SER A 123 1.98 5.10 21.20
C SER A 123 0.95 5.01 20.08
N THR A 124 -0.21 5.65 20.22
CA THR A 124 -1.27 5.65 19.20
C THR A 124 -1.73 7.06 18.88
N GLN A 125 -1.68 7.41 17.59
CA GLN A 125 -2.17 8.69 17.08
C GLN A 125 -3.70 8.68 16.94
N ILE A 126 -4.38 9.68 17.50
CA ILE A 126 -5.83 9.83 17.48
C ILE A 126 -6.22 11.09 16.69
N TYR A 127 -6.82 10.92 15.51
CA TYR A 127 -7.18 12.02 14.62
C TYR A 127 -8.57 12.59 14.93
N ILE A 128 -8.62 13.61 15.78
CA ILE A 128 -9.88 14.13 16.35
C ILE A 128 -10.74 14.96 15.39
N ASP A 129 -10.20 15.46 14.29
CA ASP A 129 -10.94 16.23 13.29
C ASP A 129 -11.51 15.38 12.14
N THR A 130 -11.39 14.06 12.24
CA THR A 130 -11.99 13.11 11.29
C THR A 130 -13.34 12.62 11.80
N ARG A 131 -14.33 12.44 10.89
CA ARG A 131 -15.68 11.94 11.24
C ARG A 131 -15.67 10.62 12.01
N THR A 132 -14.62 9.82 11.85
CA THR A 132 -14.49 8.48 12.44
C THR A 132 -13.46 8.43 13.58
N GLN A 133 -12.87 9.57 13.98
CA GLN A 133 -11.77 9.64 14.96
C GLN A 133 -10.74 8.53 14.74
N ARG A 134 -10.15 8.51 13.54
CA ARG A 134 -9.24 7.43 13.13
C ARG A 134 -8.09 7.29 14.13
N GLU A 135 -7.80 6.07 14.53
CA GLU A 135 -6.63 5.71 15.32
C GLU A 135 -5.55 5.10 14.42
N GLN A 136 -4.29 5.42 14.69
CA GLN A 136 -3.13 4.90 13.98
C GLN A 136 -1.99 4.63 14.97
N PRO A 137 -1.69 3.34 15.25
CA PRO A 137 -0.57 3.00 16.11
C PRO A 137 0.78 3.45 15.50
N TRP A 138 1.63 4.07 16.31
CA TRP A 138 2.94 4.55 15.94
C TRP A 138 3.92 3.38 15.84
N TYR A 139 4.49 3.16 14.64
CA TYR A 139 5.39 2.04 14.32
C TYR A 139 5.02 0.69 14.96
N ARG A 140 3.75 0.26 14.80
CA ARG A 140 3.19 -0.98 15.38
C ARG A 140 4.10 -2.20 15.28
N TRP A 141 4.89 -2.30 14.22
CA TRP A 141 5.78 -3.43 13.95
C TRP A 141 6.91 -3.57 14.99
N LEU A 142 7.33 -2.50 15.67
CA LEU A 142 8.27 -2.55 16.81
C LEU A 142 7.63 -3.16 18.07
N TYR A 143 6.32 -3.05 18.21
CA TYR A 143 5.56 -3.38 19.41
C TYR A 143 4.60 -4.56 19.19
N GLN A 144 4.96 -5.54 18.34
CA GLN A 144 4.08 -6.69 18.06
C GLN A 144 4.05 -7.73 19.17
N ARG A 145 5.12 -7.79 19.96
CA ARG A 145 5.30 -8.76 21.06
C ARG A 145 6.07 -8.10 22.20
N HIS A 146 5.98 -8.72 23.37
CA HIS A 146 6.88 -8.40 24.47
C HIS A 146 8.30 -8.87 24.09
N GLN A 147 9.29 -8.00 24.25
CA GLN A 147 10.70 -8.31 23.99
C GLN A 147 11.59 -7.57 25.00
N VAL A 148 12.68 -8.22 25.42
CA VAL A 148 13.73 -7.61 26.25
C VAL A 148 15.01 -7.60 25.42
N LEU A 149 15.71 -6.47 25.43
CA LEU A 149 16.97 -6.26 24.74
C LEU A 149 18.06 -6.02 25.78
N GLU A 150 19.23 -6.63 25.60
CA GLU A 150 20.42 -6.35 26.44
C GLU A 150 21.14 -5.07 25.99
N ASN A 151 20.71 -4.45 24.89
CA ASN A 151 21.05 -3.08 24.46
C ASN A 151 20.32 -2.77 23.15
N VAL A 152 20.31 -1.50 22.76
CA VAL A 152 19.61 -1.05 21.56
C VAL A 152 20.22 -1.56 20.23
N ALA A 153 21.47 -2.06 20.23
CA ALA A 153 22.10 -2.56 19.01
C ALA A 153 21.50 -3.89 18.51
N GLU A 154 20.80 -4.64 19.38
CA GLU A 154 20.03 -5.83 18.98
C GLU A 154 18.83 -5.51 18.08
N LEU A 155 18.31 -4.27 18.19
CA LEU A 155 17.21 -3.78 17.38
C LEU A 155 17.47 -2.34 16.93
N PRO A 156 18.36 -2.11 15.94
CA PRO A 156 18.70 -0.77 15.45
C PRO A 156 17.48 0.05 14.99
N ASP A 157 16.44 -0.65 14.53
CA ASP A 157 15.17 -0.07 14.14
C ASP A 157 14.46 0.67 15.28
N LEU A 158 14.57 0.20 16.53
CA LEU A 158 14.03 0.90 17.70
C LEU A 158 14.70 2.26 17.87
N PHE A 159 16.04 2.29 17.82
CA PHE A 159 16.85 3.51 17.95
C PHE A 159 16.49 4.58 16.92
N VAL A 160 16.13 4.15 15.70
CA VAL A 160 16.00 5.02 14.54
C VAL A 160 14.55 5.48 14.30
N PHE A 161 13.57 4.63 14.59
CA PHE A 161 12.16 4.91 14.33
C PHE A 161 11.40 5.39 15.56
N ASP A 162 11.62 4.81 16.74
CA ASP A 162 10.93 5.27 17.95
C ASP A 162 11.76 6.24 18.77
N THR A 163 11.61 7.51 18.40
CA THR A 163 12.37 8.64 18.94
C THR A 163 11.53 9.48 19.90
N LEU A 164 10.40 8.94 20.38
CA LEU A 164 9.52 9.59 21.34
C LEU A 164 10.08 9.39 22.75
N SER A 165 9.95 10.39 23.62
CA SER A 165 10.24 10.24 25.05
C SER A 165 8.99 9.89 25.86
N THR A 166 7.80 10.17 25.33
CA THR A 166 6.53 10.14 26.06
C THR A 166 5.90 8.75 26.21
N ASN A 167 6.28 7.80 25.37
CA ASN A 167 5.82 6.40 25.46
C ASN A 167 6.75 5.51 26.31
N MET A 168 7.70 6.12 27.02
CA MET A 168 8.72 5.42 27.80
C MET A 168 8.53 5.62 29.30
N CYS A 169 9.00 4.62 30.06
CA CYS A 169 9.09 4.63 31.50
C CYS A 169 10.53 4.34 31.90
N TYR A 170 11.11 5.23 32.69
CA TYR A 170 12.53 5.17 33.06
C TYR A 170 12.65 4.94 34.56
N ARG A 171 13.61 4.11 34.98
CA ARG A 171 14.00 4.09 36.40
C ARG A 171 14.65 5.43 36.74
N ARG A 172 14.21 6.09 37.82
CA ARG A 172 14.65 7.45 38.16
C ARG A 172 16.16 7.52 38.40
N ASP A 173 16.71 6.58 39.15
CA ASP A 173 18.16 6.56 39.44
C ASP A 173 18.98 6.34 38.17
N PHE A 174 18.48 5.56 37.21
CA PHE A 174 19.11 5.43 35.89
C PHE A 174 19.19 6.78 35.15
N LEU A 175 18.13 7.60 35.19
CA LEU A 175 18.14 8.95 34.61
C LEU A 175 19.19 9.84 35.28
N LEU A 176 19.28 9.80 36.61
CA LEU A 176 20.16 10.65 37.40
C LEU A 176 21.62 10.25 37.26
N ASP A 177 21.93 8.95 37.36
CA ASP A 177 23.28 8.40 37.28
C ASP A 177 23.91 8.66 35.90
N ASN A 178 23.10 8.53 34.85
CA ASN A 178 23.52 8.82 33.47
C ASN A 178 23.38 10.29 33.07
N LYS A 179 22.92 11.16 33.97
CA LYS A 179 22.71 12.60 33.74
C LYS A 179 21.89 12.88 32.48
N LEU A 180 20.85 12.08 32.25
CA LEU A 180 20.00 12.20 31.07
C LEU A 180 19.14 13.45 31.18
N THR A 181 19.36 14.41 30.28
CA THR A 181 18.65 15.70 30.25
C THR A 181 18.33 16.09 28.82
N PHE A 182 17.20 16.76 28.61
CA PHE A 182 16.84 17.36 27.33
C PHE A 182 17.72 18.57 27.04
N VAL A 183 18.20 18.68 25.80
CA VAL A 183 19.01 19.80 25.36
C VAL A 183 18.19 21.10 25.30
N LYS A 184 18.76 22.19 25.81
CA LYS A 184 18.11 23.51 25.80
C LYS A 184 18.28 24.20 24.44
N GLY A 185 17.22 24.89 23.99
CA GLY A 185 17.27 25.81 22.84
C GLY A 185 17.27 25.16 21.45
N LEU A 186 17.25 23.83 21.35
CA LEU A 186 17.13 23.09 20.10
C LEU A 186 15.74 22.46 19.95
N LEU A 187 15.24 22.46 18.72
CA LEU A 187 14.05 21.70 18.35
C LEU A 187 14.41 20.21 18.14
N TYR A 188 13.43 19.31 18.29
CA TYR A 188 13.62 17.85 18.17
C TYR A 188 14.55 17.29 19.25
N GLU A 189 14.52 17.87 20.44
CA GLU A 189 15.26 17.46 21.63
C GLU A 189 15.01 15.99 22.01
N ASP A 190 13.80 15.48 21.74
CA ASP A 190 13.40 14.10 22.01
C ASP A 190 14.25 13.08 21.23
N LEU A 191 14.68 13.43 20.02
CA LEU A 191 15.52 12.58 19.20
C LEU A 191 16.89 12.34 19.85
N LEU A 192 17.50 13.40 20.40
CA LEU A 192 18.77 13.29 21.11
C LEU A 192 18.60 12.61 22.47
N TYR A 193 17.57 12.99 23.22
CA TYR A 193 17.30 12.42 24.54
C TYR A 193 17.05 10.90 24.47
N SER A 194 16.21 10.46 23.53
CA SER A 194 15.94 9.03 23.33
C SER A 194 17.19 8.28 22.91
N ALA A 195 18.01 8.85 22.01
CA ALA A 195 19.28 8.26 21.61
C ALA A 195 20.25 8.11 22.81
N GLN A 196 20.34 9.12 23.67
CA GLN A 196 21.15 9.05 24.89
C GLN A 196 20.63 7.98 25.85
N ALA A 197 19.31 7.93 26.08
CA ALA A 197 18.69 6.95 26.96
C ALA A 197 18.90 5.51 26.46
N TYR A 198 18.70 5.25 25.17
CA TYR A 198 18.93 3.93 24.58
C TYR A 198 20.39 3.49 24.62
N LEU A 199 21.34 4.41 24.46
CA LEU A 199 22.77 4.10 24.51
C LEU A 199 23.31 3.95 25.95
N ALA A 200 22.57 4.48 26.93
CA ALA A 200 22.90 4.35 28.34
C ALA A 200 22.28 3.11 28.99
N ALA A 201 21.15 2.63 28.50
CA ALA A 201 20.43 1.49 29.07
C ALA A 201 21.11 0.16 28.69
N ASP A 202 21.43 -0.63 29.70
CA ASP A 202 21.91 -2.01 29.54
C ASP A 202 20.75 -2.99 29.38
N ARG A 203 19.52 -2.57 29.73
CA ARG A 203 18.33 -3.40 29.53
C ARG A 203 17.10 -2.60 29.18
N ILE A 204 16.52 -2.94 28.03
CA ILE A 204 15.34 -2.28 27.46
C ILE A 204 14.21 -3.30 27.30
N ALA A 205 13.02 -3.00 27.83
CA ALA A 205 11.82 -3.83 27.59
C ALA A 205 10.85 -3.12 26.65
N LEU A 206 10.32 -3.85 25.67
CA LEU A 206 9.31 -3.39 24.72
C LEU A 206 8.00 -4.13 24.97
N ILE A 207 6.91 -3.41 25.22
CA ILE A 207 5.59 -4.02 25.45
C ILE A 207 4.59 -3.68 24.34
N PRO A 208 3.73 -4.63 23.91
CA PRO A 208 2.75 -4.39 22.85
C PRO A 208 1.57 -3.53 23.31
N ASN A 209 1.46 -3.28 24.61
CA ASN A 209 0.39 -2.52 25.23
C ASN A 209 0.43 -1.07 24.75
N GLN A 210 -0.76 -0.54 24.43
CA GLN A 210 -0.90 0.90 24.24
C GLN A 210 -0.71 1.61 25.58
N VAL A 211 0.18 2.61 25.59
CA VAL A 211 0.52 3.36 26.81
C VAL A 211 0.26 4.86 26.66
N TYR A 212 0.30 5.37 25.44
CA TYR A 212 0.21 6.81 25.16
C TYR A 212 -0.79 7.09 24.03
N LYS A 213 -1.68 8.06 24.25
CA LYS A 213 -2.67 8.56 23.28
C LYS A 213 -2.23 9.94 22.79
N TRP A 214 -1.73 9.97 21.57
CA TRP A 214 -1.23 11.19 20.92
C TRP A 214 -2.32 11.83 20.05
N TYR A 215 -2.89 12.95 20.48
CA TYR A 215 -4.01 13.60 19.80
C TYR A 215 -3.53 14.51 18.65
N ILE A 216 -4.06 14.28 17.44
CA ILE A 216 -3.67 15.03 16.23
C ILE A 216 -4.86 15.76 15.61
N ARG A 217 -4.68 17.06 15.34
CA ARG A 217 -5.58 17.88 14.51
C ARG A 217 -4.97 18.08 13.12
N GLN A 218 -5.64 17.63 12.05
CA GLN A 218 -5.13 17.80 10.68
C GLN A 218 -5.39 19.20 10.10
N ASN A 219 -6.49 19.86 10.47
CA ASN A 219 -6.92 21.15 9.94
C ASN A 219 -6.69 22.30 10.93
N VAL A 220 -5.42 22.66 11.15
CA VAL A 220 -5.04 23.82 11.98
C VAL A 220 -4.44 24.94 11.13
N ALA A 221 -4.68 26.19 11.56
CA ALA A 221 -4.09 27.38 10.93
C ALA A 221 -2.54 27.32 10.98
N LYS A 222 -1.86 28.05 10.09
CA LYS A 222 -0.37 27.99 9.96
C LYS A 222 0.35 28.24 11.30
N ALA A 223 -0.18 29.11 12.16
CA ALA A 223 0.35 29.42 13.49
C ALA A 223 0.17 28.31 14.55
N GLN A 224 -0.67 27.30 14.27
CA GLN A 224 -0.97 26.16 15.15
C GLN A 224 -0.43 24.83 14.60
N LYS A 225 0.38 24.88 13.53
CA LYS A 225 1.04 23.69 12.99
C LYS A 225 2.14 23.23 13.94
N SER A 226 2.26 21.92 14.15
CA SER A 226 3.38 21.35 14.90
C SER A 226 4.72 21.79 14.28
N ILE A 227 5.76 21.85 15.10
CA ILE A 227 7.12 22.27 14.72
C ILE A 227 7.59 21.53 13.45
N THR A 228 7.30 20.23 13.36
CA THR A 228 7.59 19.36 12.21
C THR A 228 6.88 19.75 10.89
N ASN A 229 5.81 20.54 10.98
CA ASN A 229 4.99 20.99 9.85
C ASN A 229 5.27 22.44 9.43
N ARG A 230 6.14 23.17 10.14
CA ARG A 230 6.60 24.54 9.80
C ARG A 230 7.91 24.50 8.98
N ARG A 231 7.93 23.70 7.92
CA ARG A 231 9.15 23.37 7.13
C ARG A 231 9.70 24.54 6.32
N ASP A 232 8.94 25.61 6.18
CA ASP A 232 9.38 26.88 5.62
C ASP A 232 10.35 27.63 6.52
N GLU A 233 10.36 27.36 7.83
CA GLU A 233 11.35 27.93 8.74
C GLU A 233 12.64 27.10 8.68
N ILE A 234 13.72 27.68 8.14
CA ILE A 234 15.01 26.99 7.98
C ILE A 234 15.59 26.48 9.31
N ARG A 235 15.27 27.16 10.42
CA ARG A 235 15.67 26.76 11.78
C ARG A 235 15.26 25.32 12.11
N ASN A 236 14.08 24.88 11.66
CA ASN A 236 13.63 23.49 11.85
C ASN A 236 14.61 22.49 11.26
N PHE A 237 15.20 22.82 10.12
CA PHE A 237 16.16 21.94 9.47
C PHE A 237 17.55 22.06 10.08
N SER A 238 18.02 23.28 10.39
CA SER A 238 19.32 23.48 11.03
C SER A 238 19.42 22.78 12.38
N ASP A 239 18.41 22.91 13.23
CA ASP A 239 18.39 22.29 14.57
C ASP A 239 18.36 20.76 14.44
N ARG A 240 17.64 20.23 13.45
CA ARG A 240 17.62 18.79 13.16
C ARG A 240 19.00 18.27 12.72
N ILE A 241 19.72 18.99 11.86
CA ILE A 241 21.09 18.62 11.47
C ILE A 241 22.02 18.64 12.69
N GLU A 242 21.90 19.66 13.53
CA GLU A 242 22.70 19.77 14.76
C GLU A 242 22.44 18.59 15.72
N ILE A 243 21.17 18.21 15.92
CA ILE A 243 20.81 17.02 16.70
C ILE A 243 21.45 15.76 16.12
N HIS A 244 21.40 15.58 14.80
CA HIS A 244 22.03 14.43 14.15
C HIS A 244 23.56 14.42 14.34
N ARG A 245 24.24 15.58 14.25
CA ARG A 245 25.68 15.69 14.51
C ARG A 245 26.04 15.31 15.94
N ARG A 246 25.22 15.68 16.92
CA ARG A 246 25.42 15.28 18.32
C ARG A 246 25.24 13.78 18.52
N ILE A 247 24.24 13.18 17.88
CA ILE A 247 24.04 11.73 17.89
C ILE A 247 25.23 11.02 17.23
N ASP A 248 25.77 11.55 16.13
CA ASP A 248 26.95 10.99 15.47
C ASP A 248 28.18 11.00 16.38
N ALA A 249 28.39 12.08 17.12
CA ALA A 249 29.46 12.19 18.11
C ALA A 249 29.29 11.15 19.23
N LEU A 250 28.06 11.00 19.76
CA LEU A 250 27.74 9.99 20.79
C LEU A 250 27.97 8.56 20.30
N LEU A 251 27.53 8.25 19.09
CA LEU A 251 27.71 6.92 18.49
C LEU A 251 29.19 6.63 18.23
N ALA A 252 29.97 7.64 17.81
CA ALA A 252 31.40 7.51 17.61
C ALA A 252 32.15 7.26 18.93
N GLU A 253 31.80 8.01 20.00
CA GLU A 253 32.37 7.82 21.34
C GLU A 253 32.11 6.40 21.89
N LYS A 254 30.92 5.86 21.63
CA LYS A 254 30.52 4.51 22.07
C LYS A 254 30.92 3.39 21.09
N GLY A 255 31.60 3.69 19.99
CA GLY A 255 32.01 2.70 18.98
C GLY A 255 30.85 2.05 18.20
N GLN A 256 29.66 2.67 18.19
CA GLN A 256 28.42 2.12 17.65
C GLN A 256 28.26 2.36 16.14
N THR A 257 29.16 1.77 15.36
CA THR A 257 29.20 1.96 13.89
C THR A 257 27.98 1.39 13.16
N GLY A 258 27.42 0.28 13.64
CA GLY A 258 26.21 -0.34 13.09
C GLY A 258 24.97 0.55 13.25
N LEU A 259 24.76 1.09 14.46
CA LEU A 259 23.67 2.03 14.74
C LEU A 259 23.81 3.33 13.94
N ARG A 260 25.04 3.84 13.79
CA ARG A 260 25.32 5.00 12.93
C ARG A 260 24.87 4.74 11.49
N ARG A 261 25.23 3.59 10.91
CA ARG A 261 24.79 3.20 9.57
C ARG A 261 23.26 3.14 9.45
N ALA A 262 22.58 2.52 10.41
CA ALA A 262 21.12 2.42 10.39
C ALA A 262 20.44 3.81 10.44
N LYS A 263 20.94 4.71 11.30
CA LYS A 263 20.48 6.09 11.41
C LYS A 263 20.75 6.89 10.13
N ASP A 264 21.95 6.78 9.55
CA ASP A 264 22.30 7.45 8.28
C ASP A 264 21.38 7.00 7.15
N LEU A 265 21.11 5.69 7.06
CA LEU A 265 20.20 5.13 6.07
C LEU A 265 18.78 5.69 6.22
N LYS A 266 18.25 5.80 7.45
CA LYS A 266 16.94 6.42 7.68
C LYS A 266 16.94 7.91 7.38
N PHE A 267 18.00 8.63 7.75
CA PHE A 267 18.12 10.06 7.45
C PHE A 267 18.01 10.32 5.94
N LEU A 268 18.71 9.51 5.14
CA LEU A 268 18.66 9.55 3.68
C LEU A 268 17.31 9.10 3.09
N LYS A 269 16.65 8.09 3.68
CA LYS A 269 15.35 7.57 3.20
C LYS A 269 14.15 8.43 3.61
N HIS A 270 14.25 9.16 4.71
CA HIS A 270 13.10 9.84 5.32
C HIS A 270 13.31 11.34 5.46
N ASP A 271 14.34 11.77 6.19
CA ASP A 271 14.52 13.17 6.58
C ASP A 271 14.90 14.05 5.39
N VAL A 272 15.83 13.63 4.54
CA VAL A 272 16.20 14.39 3.33
C VAL A 272 15.02 14.48 2.34
N PRO A 273 14.35 13.38 1.95
CA PRO A 273 13.16 13.42 1.11
C PRO A 273 12.02 14.30 1.63
N LEU A 274 11.88 14.42 2.95
CA LEU A 274 10.84 15.24 3.58
C LEU A 274 10.90 16.70 3.13
N TYR A 275 12.11 17.26 3.06
CA TYR A 275 12.37 18.64 2.66
C TYR A 275 12.57 18.77 1.16
N LEU A 276 13.24 17.81 0.51
CA LEU A 276 13.40 17.81 -0.95
C LEU A 276 12.05 17.83 -1.70
N ARG A 277 11.02 17.17 -1.16
CA ARG A 277 9.67 17.20 -1.74
C ARG A 277 9.02 18.58 -1.71
N GLU A 278 9.46 19.53 -0.90
CA GLU A 278 8.92 20.90 -0.86
C GLU A 278 9.93 21.93 -1.40
N PHE A 279 11.19 21.51 -1.61
CA PHE A 279 12.30 22.33 -2.10
C PHE A 279 11.96 23.28 -3.26
N PRO A 280 11.30 22.87 -4.36
CA PRO A 280 10.98 23.78 -5.47
C PRO A 280 10.00 24.92 -5.13
N GLN A 281 9.29 24.84 -4.00
CA GLN A 281 8.29 25.84 -3.59
C GLN A 281 8.86 26.92 -2.66
N HIS A 282 10.07 26.71 -2.12
CA HIS A 282 10.73 27.65 -1.23
C HIS A 282 11.49 28.74 -1.99
N SER A 283 11.82 29.83 -1.30
CA SER A 283 12.62 30.92 -1.87
C SER A 283 14.03 30.44 -2.23
N ALA A 284 14.68 31.12 -3.19
CA ALA A 284 16.06 30.81 -3.57
C ALA A 284 17.05 30.91 -2.39
N GLU A 285 16.80 31.83 -1.44
CA GLU A 285 17.58 31.96 -0.21
C GLU A 285 17.44 30.71 0.67
N TRP A 286 16.21 30.26 0.91
CA TRP A 286 15.96 29.05 1.70
C TRP A 286 16.58 27.82 1.04
N GLN A 287 16.44 27.68 -0.29
CA GLN A 287 17.01 26.57 -1.06
C GLN A 287 18.53 26.50 -0.90
N ARG A 288 19.21 27.65 -0.96
CA ARG A 288 20.66 27.75 -0.76
C ARG A 288 21.07 27.34 0.65
N GLN A 289 20.43 27.89 1.67
CA GLN A 289 20.74 27.57 3.07
C GLN A 289 20.50 26.08 3.38
N PHE A 290 19.38 25.52 2.90
CA PHE A 290 19.08 24.10 3.03
C PHE A 290 20.16 23.24 2.37
N ALA A 291 20.56 23.59 1.15
CA ALA A 291 21.57 22.86 0.40
C ALA A 291 22.93 22.86 1.08
N GLU A 292 23.39 24.02 1.55
CA GLU A 292 24.67 24.17 2.25
C GLU A 292 24.70 23.30 3.52
N LEU A 293 23.67 23.43 4.37
CA LEU A 293 23.55 22.65 5.61
C LEU A 293 23.50 21.14 5.34
N THR A 294 22.72 20.72 4.34
CA THR A 294 22.54 19.30 4.03
C THR A 294 23.80 18.70 3.42
N ARG A 295 24.41 19.39 2.45
CA ARG A 295 25.59 18.90 1.72
C ARG A 295 26.73 18.54 2.66
N ASP A 296 27.06 19.44 3.59
CA ASP A 296 28.19 19.23 4.50
C ASP A 296 27.94 18.05 5.43
N TYR A 297 26.69 17.84 5.84
CA TYR A 297 26.31 16.67 6.62
C TYR A 297 26.38 15.38 5.78
N LEU A 298 25.83 15.38 4.57
CA LEU A 298 25.81 14.22 3.68
C LEU A 298 27.21 13.70 3.31
N LYS A 299 28.19 14.60 3.18
CA LYS A 299 29.60 14.23 2.94
C LYS A 299 30.24 13.43 4.07
N THR A 300 29.64 13.42 5.28
CA THR A 300 30.14 12.63 6.41
C THR A 300 29.62 11.20 6.42
N ILE A 301 28.67 10.86 5.54
CA ILE A 301 28.06 9.54 5.45
C ILE A 301 28.90 8.66 4.50
N PRO A 302 29.25 7.42 4.90
CA PRO A 302 29.99 6.48 4.04
C PRO A 302 29.25 6.14 2.74
N LEU A 303 30.00 5.94 1.65
CA LEU A 303 29.45 5.72 0.32
C LEU A 303 28.53 4.47 0.23
N ASP A 304 28.90 3.39 0.90
CA ASP A 304 28.14 2.13 0.90
C ASP A 304 26.76 2.27 1.55
N VAL A 305 26.54 3.27 2.40
CA VAL A 305 25.20 3.56 2.94
C VAL A 305 24.30 4.13 1.84
N PHE A 306 24.84 4.95 0.93
CA PHE A 306 24.09 5.43 -0.23
C PHE A 306 23.75 4.29 -1.20
N GLU A 307 24.58 3.26 -1.29
CA GLU A 307 24.36 2.11 -2.18
C GLU A 307 23.19 1.22 -1.74
N GLN A 308 22.88 1.21 -0.44
CA GLN A 308 21.70 0.52 0.11
C GLN A 308 20.38 1.29 -0.11
N LEU A 309 20.44 2.50 -0.67
CA LEU A 309 19.27 3.28 -1.00
C LEU A 309 18.68 2.84 -2.34
N GLN A 310 17.36 2.89 -2.41
CA GLN A 310 16.65 2.92 -3.67
C GLN A 310 17.20 4.07 -4.54
N PRO A 311 17.37 3.88 -5.87
CA PRO A 311 18.11 4.80 -6.72
C PRO A 311 17.60 6.25 -6.66
N VAL A 312 16.29 6.46 -6.51
CA VAL A 312 15.70 7.80 -6.40
C VAL A 312 16.24 8.61 -5.22
N HIS A 313 16.46 7.97 -4.07
CA HIS A 313 17.01 8.64 -2.89
C HIS A 313 18.52 8.89 -3.06
N ARG A 314 19.24 7.89 -3.59
CA ARG A 314 20.68 7.98 -3.88
C ARG A 314 20.99 9.12 -4.85
N VAL A 315 20.32 9.14 -6.00
CA VAL A 315 20.46 10.16 -7.04
C VAL A 315 20.15 11.55 -6.47
N SER A 316 19.03 11.69 -5.76
CA SER A 316 18.62 12.99 -5.20
C SER A 316 19.63 13.51 -4.16
N ALA A 317 20.15 12.65 -3.29
CA ALA A 317 21.15 13.03 -2.30
C ALA A 317 22.49 13.39 -2.96
N TYR A 318 22.93 12.62 -3.97
CA TYR A 318 24.16 12.90 -4.70
C TYR A 318 24.10 14.22 -5.48
N LEU A 319 23.02 14.47 -6.23
CA LEU A 319 22.85 15.72 -6.97
C LEU A 319 22.73 16.94 -6.04
N LEU A 320 22.17 16.76 -4.83
CA LEU A 320 22.20 17.78 -3.79
C LEU A 320 23.63 18.05 -3.28
N ILE A 321 24.46 17.01 -3.10
CA ILE A 321 25.88 17.17 -2.74
C ILE A 321 26.64 17.93 -3.84
N GLN A 322 26.34 17.64 -5.11
CA GLN A 322 26.96 18.34 -6.25
C GLN A 322 26.38 19.73 -6.50
N GLN A 323 25.28 20.10 -5.84
CA GLN A 323 24.51 21.33 -6.10
C GLN A 323 24.06 21.47 -7.56
N ASP A 324 23.78 20.34 -8.20
CA ASP A 324 23.33 20.29 -9.59
C ASP A 324 21.81 20.47 -9.65
N TRP A 325 21.37 21.74 -9.63
CA TRP A 325 19.95 22.09 -9.61
C TRP A 325 19.20 21.61 -10.85
N ALA A 326 19.87 21.61 -12.01
CA ALA A 326 19.29 21.25 -13.28
C ALA A 326 18.84 19.79 -13.28
N ASN A 327 19.67 18.90 -12.74
CA ASN A 327 19.36 17.47 -12.62
C ASN A 327 18.61 17.12 -11.33
N LEU A 328 18.77 17.89 -10.24
CA LEU A 328 18.10 17.64 -8.96
C LEU A 328 16.58 17.88 -9.03
N LEU A 329 16.11 18.95 -9.70
CA LEU A 329 14.68 19.25 -9.78
C LEU A 329 13.88 18.11 -10.44
N PRO A 330 14.34 17.51 -11.55
CA PRO A 330 13.74 16.29 -12.09
C PRO A 330 13.88 15.05 -11.18
N ALA A 331 14.96 14.90 -10.43
CA ALA A 331 15.08 13.84 -9.43
C ALA A 331 14.03 13.99 -8.31
N ILE A 332 13.75 15.22 -7.87
CA ILE A 332 12.67 15.53 -6.90
C ILE A 332 11.28 15.19 -7.48
N ASP A 333 11.07 15.44 -8.77
CA ASP A 333 9.83 15.06 -9.46
C ASP A 333 9.64 13.54 -9.48
N TRP A 334 10.72 12.78 -9.72
CA TRP A 334 10.73 11.32 -9.59
C TRP A 334 10.52 10.86 -8.15
N LEU A 335 11.10 11.54 -7.16
CA LEU A 335 10.88 11.27 -5.74
C LEU A 335 9.41 11.47 -5.31
N ARG A 336 8.69 12.39 -5.95
CA ARG A 336 7.24 12.60 -5.76
C ARG A 336 6.40 11.58 -6.51
N ASN A 337 6.90 11.05 -7.64
CA ASN A 337 6.21 10.06 -8.47
C ASN A 337 7.18 8.98 -8.98
N PRO A 338 7.35 7.86 -8.24
CA PRO A 338 8.36 6.84 -8.56
C PRO A 338 8.22 6.17 -9.94
N ARG A 339 7.04 6.27 -10.55
CA ARG A 339 6.76 5.71 -11.89
C ARG A 339 7.08 6.68 -13.03
N LYS A 340 7.40 7.93 -12.71
CA LYS A 340 7.71 8.97 -13.69
C LYS A 340 9.13 8.77 -14.22
N THR A 341 9.32 8.95 -15.52
CA THR A 341 10.65 9.08 -16.14
C THR A 341 10.94 10.57 -16.26
N PRO A 342 11.78 11.14 -15.36
CA PRO A 342 11.85 12.58 -15.20
C PRO A 342 12.77 13.26 -16.22
N MET A 343 13.71 12.54 -16.83
CA MET A 343 14.74 13.11 -17.70
C MET A 343 15.13 12.14 -18.82
N PRO A 344 15.81 12.63 -19.86
CA PRO A 344 16.53 11.78 -20.79
C PRO A 344 17.60 11.01 -20.02
N LEU A 345 17.45 9.69 -20.00
CA LEU A 345 18.42 8.79 -19.37
C LEU A 345 19.55 8.53 -20.35
N VAL A 346 20.73 8.21 -19.82
CA VAL A 346 21.94 7.99 -20.63
C VAL A 346 22.35 6.54 -20.53
N GLU A 347 22.58 5.90 -21.68
CA GLU A 347 23.15 4.56 -21.74
C GLU A 347 24.65 4.64 -22.02
N ARG A 348 25.46 3.97 -21.19
CA ARG A 348 26.91 3.84 -21.37
C ARG A 348 27.37 2.49 -20.85
N ASP A 349 28.08 1.73 -21.69
CA ASP A 349 28.60 0.40 -21.37
C ASP A 349 27.54 -0.58 -20.83
N GLY A 350 26.32 -0.55 -21.40
CA GLY A 350 25.19 -1.40 -21.00
C GLY A 350 24.50 -1.01 -19.69
N ARG A 351 24.93 0.08 -19.05
CA ARG A 351 24.29 0.65 -17.85
C ARG A 351 23.50 1.92 -18.19
N ILE A 352 22.45 2.16 -17.40
CA ILE A 352 21.58 3.33 -17.53
C ILE A 352 21.86 4.29 -16.39
N TYR A 353 22.19 5.53 -16.71
CA TYR A 353 22.46 6.60 -15.76
C TYR A 353 21.38 7.67 -15.81
N PHE A 354 21.16 8.32 -14.66
CA PHE A 354 20.11 9.33 -14.50
C PHE A 354 20.33 10.59 -15.34
N CYS A 355 21.59 11.02 -15.51
CA CYS A 355 22.00 12.13 -16.38
C CYS A 355 23.41 11.86 -16.95
N ALA A 356 23.80 12.66 -17.96
CA ALA A 356 25.13 12.58 -18.59
C ALA A 356 26.22 13.20 -17.70
N ASP A 357 25.84 14.15 -16.86
CA ASP A 357 26.75 14.87 -15.99
C ASP A 357 27.31 13.96 -14.90
N HIS A 358 28.53 14.25 -14.44
CA HIS A 358 29.25 13.53 -13.37
C HIS A 358 29.65 12.08 -13.69
N LEU A 359 29.51 11.60 -14.94
CA LEU A 359 29.87 10.23 -15.31
C LEU A 359 31.37 9.99 -15.55
N ASP A 360 32.20 11.04 -15.51
CA ASP A 360 33.65 10.91 -15.59
C ASP A 360 34.26 10.41 -14.27
N ASP A 361 33.59 10.70 -13.15
CA ASP A 361 33.96 10.26 -11.80
C ASP A 361 33.33 8.89 -11.44
N GLU A 362 34.09 8.04 -10.76
CA GLU A 362 33.63 6.70 -10.36
C GLU A 362 32.48 6.78 -9.34
N THR A 363 32.56 7.72 -8.40
CA THR A 363 31.50 7.92 -7.41
C THR A 363 30.22 8.38 -8.11
N GLY A 364 30.32 9.34 -9.04
CA GLY A 364 29.22 9.77 -9.89
C GLY A 364 28.56 8.63 -10.65
N ARG A 365 29.34 7.76 -11.30
CA ARG A 365 28.82 6.56 -11.98
C ARG A 365 28.04 5.65 -11.03
N ARG A 366 28.57 5.33 -9.84
CA ARG A 366 27.88 4.47 -8.85
C ARG A 366 26.60 5.11 -8.32
N MET A 367 26.62 6.41 -8.05
CA MET A 367 25.48 7.12 -7.46
C MET A 367 24.35 7.35 -8.47
N LEU A 368 24.69 7.62 -9.73
CA LEU A 368 23.74 7.95 -10.80
C LEU A 368 23.27 6.74 -11.60
N ASP A 369 23.82 5.54 -11.36
CA ASP A 369 23.34 4.31 -11.96
C ASP A 369 21.88 4.05 -11.54
N VAL A 370 20.99 3.92 -12.51
CA VAL A 370 19.56 3.62 -12.34
C VAL A 370 19.15 2.38 -13.16
N THR A 371 20.11 1.54 -13.53
CA THR A 371 19.90 0.34 -14.37
C THR A 371 18.85 -0.59 -13.76
N GLU A 372 18.90 -0.78 -12.43
CA GLU A 372 17.97 -1.62 -11.66
C GLU A 372 16.51 -1.10 -11.66
N VAL A 373 16.29 0.18 -11.98
CA VAL A 373 14.94 0.76 -12.06
C VAL A 373 14.17 0.25 -13.30
N GLY A 374 14.88 -0.26 -14.30
CA GLY A 374 14.31 -0.88 -15.49
C GLY A 374 13.65 0.12 -16.45
N PHE A 375 14.07 1.39 -16.47
CA PHE A 375 13.51 2.39 -17.39
C PHE A 375 13.64 1.99 -18.86
N GLN A 376 14.76 1.36 -19.23
CA GLN A 376 15.08 0.83 -20.57
C GLN A 376 14.11 -0.26 -21.05
N ALA A 377 13.40 -0.92 -20.14
CA ALA A 377 12.47 -2.00 -20.45
C ALA A 377 11.01 -1.52 -20.58
N ARG A 378 10.69 -0.30 -20.16
CA ARG A 378 9.31 0.19 -20.13
C ARG A 378 8.83 0.61 -21.52
N SER A 379 7.65 0.15 -21.92
CA SER A 379 6.96 0.71 -23.09
C SER A 379 6.41 2.12 -22.80
N LEU A 380 5.98 2.84 -23.85
CA LEU A 380 5.38 4.16 -23.69
C LEU A 380 4.07 4.12 -22.87
N ASN A 381 3.33 3.01 -22.95
CA ASN A 381 2.08 2.81 -22.18
C ASN A 381 2.33 2.56 -20.69
N GLU A 382 3.49 2.03 -20.35
CA GLU A 382 3.90 1.71 -18.97
C GLU A 382 4.68 2.86 -18.32
N SER A 383 5.25 3.73 -19.15
CA SER A 383 6.02 4.90 -18.72
C SER A 383 5.11 6.13 -18.52
N THR A 384 5.27 6.79 -17.37
CA THR A 384 4.76 8.16 -17.22
C THR A 384 5.89 9.12 -17.55
N LEU A 385 5.92 9.64 -18.78
CA LEU A 385 6.97 10.59 -19.17
C LEU A 385 6.81 11.91 -18.41
N ARG A 386 7.88 12.65 -18.21
CA ARG A 386 7.76 14.03 -17.75
C ARG A 386 7.43 14.92 -18.94
N SER A 387 6.39 15.73 -18.79
CA SER A 387 6.05 16.81 -19.72
C SER A 387 6.12 18.13 -18.96
N GLN A 388 6.98 19.02 -19.41
CA GLN A 388 7.29 20.30 -18.80
C GLN A 388 6.74 21.43 -19.66
N LEU A 389 6.10 22.40 -19.02
CA LEU A 389 5.70 23.66 -19.64
C LEU A 389 6.93 24.58 -19.76
N LEU A 390 7.19 25.09 -20.98
CA LEU A 390 8.34 25.96 -21.28
C LEU A 390 7.93 27.42 -21.47
N ARG A 391 6.77 27.66 -22.09
CA ARG A 391 6.26 29.00 -22.37
C ARG A 391 4.79 29.11 -22.05
N TRP A 392 4.42 30.27 -21.54
CA TRP A 392 3.07 30.65 -21.16
C TRP A 392 2.79 32.04 -21.74
N GLU A 393 1.91 32.11 -22.74
CA GLU A 393 1.66 33.33 -23.51
C GLU A 393 0.14 33.60 -23.55
N PRO A 394 -0.40 34.38 -22.59
CA PRO A 394 -1.81 34.74 -22.58
C PRO A 394 -2.20 35.52 -23.84
N GLN A 395 -3.34 35.16 -24.44
CA GLN A 395 -3.93 35.83 -25.61
C GLN A 395 -5.21 36.54 -25.16
N GLY A 396 -5.03 37.66 -24.46
CA GLY A 396 -6.11 38.37 -23.78
C GLY A 396 -6.77 37.54 -22.67
N ASP A 397 -8.06 37.77 -22.44
CA ASP A 397 -8.81 37.14 -21.34
C ASP A 397 -9.40 35.76 -21.71
N ASP A 398 -9.27 35.34 -22.97
CA ASP A 398 -10.04 34.23 -23.52
C ASP A 398 -9.22 32.96 -23.76
N ALA A 399 -7.95 33.10 -24.12
CA ALA A 399 -7.09 31.99 -24.51
C ALA A 399 -5.66 32.14 -24.00
N VAL A 400 -4.91 31.04 -23.98
CA VAL A 400 -3.48 31.02 -23.70
C VAL A 400 -2.78 30.10 -24.68
N LYS A 401 -1.69 30.58 -25.26
CA LYS A 401 -0.77 29.75 -26.04
C LYS A 401 0.27 29.16 -25.09
N ILE A 402 0.43 27.85 -25.16
CA ILE A 402 1.40 27.13 -24.33
C ILE A 402 2.34 26.31 -25.20
N THR A 403 3.62 26.31 -24.83
CA THR A 403 4.65 25.46 -25.42
C THR A 403 5.24 24.60 -24.32
N GLY A 404 5.43 23.32 -24.59
CA GLY A 404 6.07 22.42 -23.65
C GLY A 404 6.98 21.41 -24.34
N ARG A 405 7.69 20.64 -23.52
CA ARG A 405 8.53 19.53 -23.97
C ARG A 405 8.21 18.29 -23.16
N THR A 406 8.20 17.14 -23.83
CA THR A 406 8.05 15.83 -23.20
C THR A 406 9.36 15.06 -23.36
N VAL A 407 9.84 14.47 -22.28
CA VAL A 407 11.08 13.67 -22.28
C VAL A 407 10.95 12.48 -23.22
N ASN A 408 11.98 12.21 -24.02
CA ASN A 408 12.12 11.03 -24.85
C ASN A 408 13.28 10.16 -24.34
N PRO A 409 13.05 9.31 -23.33
CA PRO A 409 14.14 8.58 -22.69
C PRO A 409 14.67 7.51 -23.63
N LEU A 410 16.01 7.42 -23.76
CA LEU A 410 16.69 6.35 -24.51
C LEU A 410 16.19 6.20 -25.96
N GLY A 411 15.76 7.30 -26.59
CA GLY A 411 15.26 7.29 -27.97
C GLY A 411 13.97 6.49 -28.17
N LEU A 412 13.13 6.31 -27.13
CA LEU A 412 11.89 5.53 -27.18
C LEU A 412 10.92 5.99 -28.30
N ILE A 413 10.90 7.29 -28.58
CA ILE A 413 10.18 7.91 -29.69
C ILE A 413 11.20 8.17 -30.79
N THR A 414 11.02 7.53 -31.94
CA THR A 414 11.92 7.71 -33.10
C THR A 414 11.57 9.00 -33.87
N PRO A 415 12.50 9.57 -34.64
CA PRO A 415 12.23 10.78 -35.43
C PRO A 415 11.09 10.63 -36.47
N ASP A 416 10.84 9.42 -36.94
CA ASP A 416 9.79 9.06 -37.91
C ASP A 416 8.45 8.68 -37.28
N ALA A 417 8.37 8.68 -35.94
CA ALA A 417 7.18 8.30 -35.20
C ALA A 417 5.98 9.21 -35.51
N LYS A 418 4.78 8.63 -35.65
CA LYS A 418 3.55 9.40 -35.89
C LYS A 418 3.00 9.96 -34.59
N LEU A 419 3.15 11.27 -34.41
CA LEU A 419 2.73 12.00 -33.22
C LEU A 419 1.36 12.67 -33.42
N SER A 420 0.50 12.52 -32.41
CA SER A 420 -0.74 13.30 -32.30
C SER A 420 -1.12 13.43 -30.83
N GLY A 421 -1.90 14.44 -30.45
CA GLY A 421 -2.26 14.58 -29.06
C GLY A 421 -3.24 15.70 -28.75
N LYS A 422 -3.65 15.75 -27.49
CA LYS A 422 -4.54 16.77 -26.94
C LYS A 422 -4.09 17.16 -25.53
N VAL A 423 -4.20 18.42 -25.18
CA VAL A 423 -4.13 18.86 -23.79
C VAL A 423 -5.48 18.55 -23.14
N GLU A 424 -5.47 17.73 -22.10
CA GLU A 424 -6.64 17.34 -21.33
C GLU A 424 -6.74 18.19 -20.06
N VAL A 425 -7.88 18.86 -19.86
CA VAL A 425 -8.20 19.63 -18.65
C VAL A 425 -9.36 18.95 -17.96
N LYS A 426 -9.16 18.44 -16.74
CA LYS A 426 -10.16 17.62 -16.04
C LYS A 426 -10.36 18.06 -14.61
N ALA A 427 -11.62 18.12 -14.20
CA ALA A 427 -11.99 18.46 -12.82
C ALA A 427 -11.40 17.44 -11.84
N ARG A 428 -10.76 17.94 -10.77
CA ARG A 428 -10.05 17.12 -9.78
C ARG A 428 -10.98 16.11 -9.07
N ARG A 429 -12.26 16.46 -8.90
CA ARG A 429 -13.25 15.59 -8.27
C ARG A 429 -13.72 14.49 -9.25
N LYS A 430 -13.58 13.23 -8.83
CA LYS A 430 -13.97 12.06 -9.64
C LYS A 430 -15.43 12.13 -10.11
N GLY A 431 -15.66 11.79 -11.39
CA GLY A 431 -16.98 11.71 -12.02
C GLY A 431 -17.50 13.01 -12.63
N LEU A 432 -16.66 14.07 -12.65
CA LEU A 432 -16.98 15.35 -13.27
C LEU A 432 -16.37 15.47 -14.69
N GLN A 433 -16.55 16.63 -15.31
CA GLN A 433 -16.27 16.89 -16.72
C GLN A 433 -14.76 16.85 -17.05
N THR A 434 -14.47 16.52 -18.31
CA THR A 434 -13.16 16.59 -18.94
C THR A 434 -13.29 17.36 -20.25
N PHE A 435 -12.33 18.25 -20.51
CA PHE A 435 -12.21 19.03 -21.74
C PHE A 435 -10.89 18.71 -22.44
N PHE A 436 -10.86 18.88 -23.76
CA PHE A 436 -9.69 18.57 -24.58
C PHE A 436 -9.42 19.72 -25.54
N PHE A 437 -8.14 20.06 -25.67
CA PHE A 437 -7.62 21.06 -26.61
C PHE A 437 -6.65 20.35 -27.56
N PRO A 438 -6.73 20.58 -28.88
CA PRO A 438 -5.78 19.96 -29.81
C PRO A 438 -4.36 20.45 -29.55
N VAL A 439 -3.37 19.58 -29.74
CA VAL A 439 -1.98 20.00 -29.86
C VAL A 439 -1.76 20.41 -31.32
N ASP A 440 -1.29 21.64 -31.53
CA ASP A 440 -1.17 22.29 -32.83
C ASP A 440 0.02 21.73 -33.62
N SER A 441 1.13 21.44 -32.94
CA SER A 441 2.30 20.81 -33.56
C SER A 441 3.12 19.99 -32.57
N PHE A 442 3.86 19.02 -33.10
CA PHE A 442 4.91 18.27 -32.40
C PHE A 442 6.22 18.39 -33.17
N ARG A 443 7.35 18.47 -32.47
CA ARG A 443 8.69 18.48 -33.04
C ARG A 443 9.61 17.56 -32.25
N HIS A 444 10.24 16.61 -32.93
CA HIS A 444 11.25 15.73 -32.34
C HIS A 444 12.60 16.47 -32.23
N GLN A 445 13.23 16.38 -31.06
CA GLN A 445 14.49 17.06 -30.71
C GLN A 445 15.47 16.08 -30.04
N GLY A 446 15.56 14.84 -30.56
CA GLY A 446 16.40 13.79 -29.96
C GLY A 446 15.82 13.31 -28.64
N ASP A 447 16.33 13.86 -27.54
CA ASP A 447 15.99 13.53 -26.15
C ASP A 447 14.66 14.12 -25.68
N PHE A 448 14.02 14.95 -26.52
CA PHE A 448 12.74 15.57 -26.22
C PHE A 448 11.80 15.58 -27.42
N VAL A 449 10.51 15.67 -27.12
CA VAL A 449 9.46 16.00 -28.08
C VAL A 449 8.83 17.32 -27.63
N GLU A 450 9.08 18.38 -28.39
CA GLU A 450 8.45 19.68 -28.19
C GLU A 450 7.05 19.68 -28.78
N TRP A 451 6.15 20.42 -28.14
CA TRP A 451 4.77 20.54 -28.56
C TRP A 451 4.20 21.92 -28.25
N GLU A 452 3.24 22.33 -29.05
CA GLU A 452 2.56 23.63 -28.94
C GLU A 452 1.05 23.42 -28.96
N SER A 453 0.32 24.15 -28.12
CA SER A 453 -1.15 24.10 -28.08
C SER A 453 -1.73 25.45 -27.69
N THR A 454 -2.82 25.82 -28.34
CA THR A 454 -3.62 27.00 -27.97
C THR A 454 -4.87 26.57 -27.20
N LEU A 455 -5.00 27.03 -25.96
CA LEU A 455 -6.11 26.72 -25.09
C LEU A 455 -7.12 27.87 -25.12
N ASP A 456 -8.21 27.72 -25.89
CA ASP A 456 -9.36 28.62 -25.86
C ASP A 456 -10.19 28.43 -24.57
N ILE A 457 -9.64 28.85 -23.43
CA ILE A 457 -10.19 28.62 -22.09
C ILE A 457 -11.64 29.09 -22.00
N SER A 458 -11.93 30.33 -22.38
CA SER A 458 -13.26 30.92 -22.22
C SER A 458 -14.29 30.40 -23.22
N LYS A 459 -13.89 29.68 -24.28
CA LYS A 459 -14.80 29.08 -25.26
C LYS A 459 -15.13 27.64 -24.89
N THR A 460 -14.09 26.88 -24.51
CA THR A 460 -14.15 25.42 -24.37
C THR A 460 -14.37 25.00 -22.92
N LEU A 461 -13.66 25.61 -21.96
CA LEU A 461 -13.79 25.25 -20.54
C LEU A 461 -15.08 25.84 -19.97
N ARG A 462 -16.03 24.96 -19.63
CA ARG A 462 -17.38 25.32 -19.16
C ARG A 462 -17.69 24.67 -17.81
N PRO A 463 -17.10 25.17 -16.71
CA PRO A 463 -17.31 24.60 -15.37
C PRO A 463 -18.78 24.60 -14.94
N LEU A 464 -19.14 23.77 -13.98
CA LEU A 464 -20.42 23.83 -13.28
C LEU A 464 -20.44 25.01 -12.29
N GLY A 465 -19.34 25.23 -11.55
CA GLY A 465 -19.13 26.41 -10.70
C GLY A 465 -19.40 26.21 -9.20
N LEU A 466 -19.68 24.98 -8.75
CA LEU A 466 -19.99 24.67 -7.34
C LEU A 466 -19.11 23.56 -6.74
N VAL A 467 -18.79 22.52 -7.51
CA VAL A 467 -18.15 21.28 -7.02
C VAL A 467 -16.85 20.95 -7.75
N ASP A 468 -16.56 21.68 -8.82
CA ASP A 468 -15.45 21.56 -9.75
C ASP A 468 -14.60 22.82 -9.72
N THR A 469 -14.09 23.17 -8.53
CA THR A 469 -13.34 24.40 -8.30
C THR A 469 -11.91 24.34 -8.80
N ILE A 470 -11.35 23.14 -9.03
CA ILE A 470 -9.97 22.94 -9.48
C ILE A 470 -9.94 21.95 -10.65
N TRP A 471 -9.18 22.30 -11.67
CA TRP A 471 -9.04 21.57 -12.93
C TRP A 471 -7.57 21.29 -13.19
N ASP A 472 -7.17 20.04 -13.13
CA ASP A 472 -5.78 19.66 -13.40
C ASP A 472 -5.56 19.51 -14.91
N VAL A 473 -4.31 19.67 -15.37
CA VAL A 473 -3.95 19.66 -16.80
C VAL A 473 -2.95 18.53 -17.11
N TRP A 474 -3.22 17.79 -18.18
CA TRP A 474 -2.37 16.71 -18.70
C TRP A 474 -2.12 16.89 -20.19
N LEU A 475 -0.99 16.39 -20.69
CA LEU A 475 -0.81 16.11 -22.10
C LEU A 475 -1.29 14.68 -22.36
N ASN A 476 -2.11 14.46 -23.38
CA ASN A 476 -2.50 13.14 -23.87
C ASN A 476 -1.91 12.96 -25.27
N MET A 477 -0.78 12.27 -25.34
CA MET A 477 0.00 12.10 -26.57
C MET A 477 -0.09 10.65 -27.04
N SER A 478 -0.29 10.48 -28.34
CA SER A 478 -0.27 9.21 -29.06
C SER A 478 0.97 9.16 -29.96
N VAL A 479 1.73 8.08 -29.86
CA VAL A 479 2.94 7.80 -30.64
C VAL A 479 2.77 6.40 -31.22
N ASP A 480 2.64 6.27 -32.55
CA ASP A 480 2.49 4.98 -33.24
C ASP A 480 1.47 4.01 -32.59
N LYS A 481 0.30 4.56 -32.22
CA LYS A 481 -0.82 3.88 -31.52
C LYS A 481 -0.61 3.58 -30.03
N GLN A 482 0.58 3.80 -29.48
CA GLN A 482 0.80 3.83 -28.03
C GLN A 482 0.41 5.20 -27.46
N ARG A 483 0.05 5.26 -26.17
CA ARG A 483 -0.41 6.49 -25.52
C ARG A 483 0.33 6.74 -24.23
N THR A 484 0.69 8.00 -24.01
CA THR A 484 1.15 8.49 -22.71
C THR A 484 0.29 9.68 -22.27
N ARG A 485 0.07 9.78 -20.96
CA ARG A 485 -0.80 10.82 -20.38
C ARG A 485 -0.13 11.54 -19.21
N PRO A 486 1.01 12.23 -19.44
CA PRO A 486 1.73 12.87 -18.37
C PRO A 486 1.03 14.15 -17.86
N PRO A 487 1.04 14.42 -16.54
CA PRO A 487 0.64 15.72 -16.03
C PRO A 487 1.62 16.80 -16.48
N LEU A 488 1.13 18.01 -16.73
CA LEU A 488 1.99 19.14 -17.13
C LEU A 488 2.69 19.71 -15.92
N SER A 489 4.01 19.57 -15.88
CA SER A 489 4.89 20.06 -14.81
C SER A 489 5.26 21.52 -15.10
N VAL A 490 5.25 22.37 -14.07
CA VAL A 490 5.60 23.79 -14.17
C VAL A 490 6.81 24.03 -13.27
N ASP A 491 7.93 24.41 -13.87
CA ASP A 491 9.17 24.71 -13.14
C ASP A 491 9.51 26.18 -13.33
N GLN A 492 9.57 26.96 -12.24
CA GLN A 492 10.05 28.36 -12.24
C GLN A 492 9.46 29.26 -13.36
N LEU A 493 8.21 29.02 -13.74
CA LEU A 493 7.50 29.80 -14.76
C LEU A 493 6.41 30.62 -14.10
N ASP A 494 6.36 31.92 -14.41
CA ASP A 494 5.28 32.78 -13.94
C ASP A 494 4.01 32.54 -14.78
N LEU A 495 2.89 32.34 -14.10
CA LEU A 495 1.62 32.00 -14.72
C LEU A 495 0.68 33.20 -14.62
N ASP A 496 0.95 34.21 -15.45
CA ASP A 496 0.16 35.44 -15.48
C ASP A 496 -1.13 35.29 -16.28
N GLY A 497 -2.16 36.04 -15.88
CA GLY A 497 -3.42 36.14 -16.61
C GLY A 497 -4.56 35.30 -16.04
N ASP A 498 -5.65 35.98 -15.65
CA ASP A 498 -6.91 35.35 -15.22
C ASP A 498 -7.87 35.25 -16.42
N PHE A 499 -8.27 34.04 -16.81
CA PHE A 499 -9.14 33.83 -17.98
C PHE A 499 -10.62 33.97 -17.63
N ALA A 500 -11.44 34.45 -18.56
CA ALA A 500 -12.87 34.57 -18.38
C ALA A 500 -13.53 33.19 -18.20
N ALA A 501 -14.17 32.97 -17.05
CA ALA A 501 -14.93 31.76 -16.77
C ALA A 501 -16.41 31.97 -17.09
N ARG A 502 -17.05 30.99 -17.74
CA ARG A 502 -18.50 30.97 -17.92
C ARG A 502 -19.10 29.71 -17.30
N PRO A 503 -19.29 29.67 -15.97
CA PRO A 503 -19.91 28.52 -15.32
C PRO A 503 -21.34 28.30 -15.81
N ARG A 504 -21.76 27.04 -15.97
CA ARG A 504 -23.09 26.66 -16.50
C ARG A 504 -24.23 26.97 -15.53
N LEU A 505 -23.99 26.94 -14.22
CA LEU A 505 -25.04 27.15 -13.22
C LEU A 505 -25.28 28.63 -12.92
N THR A 506 -24.24 29.39 -12.61
CA THR A 506 -24.34 30.85 -12.46
C THR A 506 -22.98 31.52 -12.51
N ARG A 507 -22.92 32.72 -13.13
CA ARG A 507 -21.74 33.61 -13.13
C ARG A 507 -21.52 34.31 -11.77
N LEU A 508 -22.48 34.21 -10.85
CA LEU A 508 -22.41 34.82 -9.51
C LEU A 508 -21.48 34.06 -8.54
N LEU A 509 -21.01 32.85 -8.89
CA LEU A 509 -20.16 32.02 -8.04
C LEU A 509 -18.66 32.15 -8.37
N ALA A 510 -18.34 32.37 -9.65
CA ALA A 510 -17.00 32.56 -10.17
C ALA A 510 -17.11 33.15 -11.58
N ASP A 511 -16.17 34.02 -11.90
CA ASP A 511 -16.09 34.75 -13.18
C ASP A 511 -14.70 34.63 -13.82
N ARG A 512 -13.71 34.11 -13.09
CA ARG A 512 -12.34 33.91 -13.58
C ARG A 512 -11.83 32.49 -13.33
N LEU A 513 -10.98 32.02 -14.24
CA LEU A 513 -10.16 30.83 -14.11
C LEU A 513 -8.71 31.27 -13.97
N ARG A 514 -8.15 31.08 -12.78
CA ARG A 514 -6.78 31.44 -12.46
C ARG A 514 -5.87 30.23 -12.66
N PRO A 515 -4.79 30.33 -13.43
CA PRO A 515 -3.77 29.28 -13.45
C PRO A 515 -3.11 29.19 -12.07
N GLU A 516 -2.89 27.98 -11.58
CA GLU A 516 -2.17 27.72 -10.34
C GLU A 516 -1.22 26.52 -10.52
N VAL A 517 -0.12 26.53 -9.75
CA VAL A 517 0.74 25.35 -9.62
C VAL A 517 0.23 24.56 -8.42
N SER A 518 -0.31 23.37 -8.68
CA SER A 518 -0.75 22.45 -7.64
C SER A 518 0.42 22.03 -6.74
N ARG A 519 0.15 21.57 -5.50
CA ARG A 519 1.19 21.11 -4.55
C ARG A 519 2.20 20.11 -5.16
N PRO A 520 1.82 19.18 -6.05
CA PRO A 520 2.79 18.31 -6.74
C PRO A 520 3.70 19.01 -7.77
N GLY A 521 3.46 20.28 -8.12
CA GLY A 521 4.20 21.01 -9.16
C GLY A 521 3.56 20.98 -10.54
N HIS A 522 2.27 20.63 -10.64
CA HIS A 522 1.57 20.53 -11.93
C HIS A 522 0.63 21.70 -12.18
N LEU A 523 0.47 22.08 -13.45
CA LEU A 523 -0.49 23.09 -13.89
C LEU A 523 -1.93 22.67 -13.55
N ALA A 524 -2.66 23.57 -12.93
CA ALA A 524 -4.09 23.48 -12.71
C ALA A 524 -4.76 24.85 -12.94
N PHE A 525 -6.08 24.86 -13.08
CA PHE A 525 -6.89 26.07 -13.08
C PHE A 525 -7.85 26.06 -11.89
N GLN A 526 -7.87 27.16 -11.15
CA GLN A 526 -8.78 27.40 -10.04
C GLN A 526 -9.88 28.38 -10.44
N LEU A 527 -11.13 28.06 -10.11
CA LEU A 527 -12.24 29.00 -10.24
C LEU A 527 -12.19 30.06 -9.14
N ALA A 528 -12.04 31.31 -9.56
CA ALA A 528 -11.99 32.49 -8.72
C ALA A 528 -13.20 33.40 -8.95
N ALA A 529 -13.59 34.12 -7.90
CA ALA A 529 -14.59 35.19 -7.96
C ALA A 529 -13.86 36.53 -7.75
N VAL A 530 -13.60 37.25 -8.84
CA VAL A 530 -12.77 38.47 -8.86
C VAL A 530 -13.63 39.73 -8.98
N GLY A 531 -14.64 39.73 -9.85
CA GLY A 531 -15.55 40.86 -10.07
C GLY A 531 -16.46 41.16 -8.86
N SER A 532 -16.82 42.43 -8.69
CA SER A 532 -17.63 42.90 -7.54
C SER A 532 -18.99 42.19 -7.42
N ALA A 533 -19.64 41.90 -8.55
CA ALA A 533 -20.88 41.13 -8.61
C ALA A 533 -20.69 39.65 -8.25
N ALA A 534 -19.59 39.01 -8.66
CA ALA A 534 -19.27 37.62 -8.32
C ALA A 534 -18.81 37.49 -6.86
N LYS A 535 -18.06 38.47 -6.32
CA LYS A 535 -17.69 38.54 -4.90
C LYS A 535 -18.91 38.71 -3.99
N LYS A 536 -19.81 39.65 -4.31
CA LYS A 536 -21.08 39.83 -3.58
C LYS A 536 -22.02 38.64 -3.75
N GLY A 537 -22.12 38.08 -4.96
CA GLY A 537 -22.91 36.90 -5.26
C GLY A 537 -22.43 35.65 -4.53
N ARG A 538 -21.11 35.41 -4.47
CA ARG A 538 -20.48 34.32 -3.72
C ARG A 538 -20.65 34.50 -2.21
N GLY A 539 -20.54 35.73 -1.70
CA GLY A 539 -20.82 36.04 -0.29
C GLY A 539 -22.28 35.78 0.08
N LEU A 540 -23.22 36.36 -0.68
CA LEU A 540 -24.66 36.15 -0.49
C LEU A 540 -25.07 34.68 -0.61
N LEU A 541 -24.47 33.92 -1.55
CA LEU A 541 -24.71 32.48 -1.66
C LEU A 541 -24.02 31.69 -0.54
N PHE A 542 -22.82 32.03 -0.08
CA PHE A 542 -22.19 31.39 1.09
C PHE A 542 -23.04 31.59 2.34
N ASP A 543 -23.57 32.81 2.51
CA ASP A 543 -24.48 33.16 3.60
C ASP A 543 -25.82 32.46 3.45
N LEU A 544 -26.43 32.42 2.25
CA LEU A 544 -27.67 31.67 2.01
C LEU A 544 -27.48 30.17 2.22
N VAL A 545 -26.41 29.59 1.69
CA VAL A 545 -26.03 28.18 1.77
C VAL A 545 -25.75 27.79 3.22
N ASN A 546 -25.20 28.68 4.04
CA ASN A 546 -24.91 28.43 5.46
C ASN A 546 -25.96 29.00 6.44
N SER A 547 -26.99 29.69 5.94
CA SER A 547 -28.14 30.15 6.73
C SER A 547 -29.16 29.04 7.00
N PRO A 548 -30.00 29.18 8.04
CA PRO A 548 -31.13 28.29 8.30
C PRO A 548 -32.12 28.23 7.11
N ALA A 549 -32.24 29.31 6.33
CA ALA A 549 -33.16 29.44 5.20
C ALA A 549 -32.71 28.70 3.93
N GLY A 550 -31.41 28.40 3.76
CA GLY A 550 -30.88 27.58 2.67
C GLY A 550 -30.84 26.08 2.97
N ALA A 551 -31.16 25.67 4.20
CA ALA A 551 -31.26 24.27 4.60
C ALA A 551 -32.25 23.43 3.76
N PRO A 552 -33.41 23.94 3.29
CA PRO A 552 -34.32 23.19 2.43
C PRO A 552 -33.76 22.97 1.02
N LEU A 553 -33.11 23.98 0.41
CA LEU A 553 -32.49 23.86 -0.92
C LEU A 553 -31.24 22.95 -0.89
N LYS A 554 -30.40 23.08 0.15
CA LYS A 554 -29.36 22.09 0.45
C LYS A 554 -29.98 20.71 0.65
N ARG A 555 -31.03 20.56 1.44
CA ARG A 555 -31.69 19.26 1.66
C ARG A 555 -32.31 18.71 0.39
N SER A 556 -32.82 19.50 -0.55
CA SER A 556 -33.44 19.02 -1.79
C SER A 556 -32.42 18.68 -2.87
N ALA A 557 -31.42 19.53 -3.12
CA ALA A 557 -30.34 19.23 -4.06
C ALA A 557 -29.42 18.12 -3.53
N LYS A 558 -29.15 18.13 -2.22
CA LYS A 558 -28.50 17.02 -1.52
C LYS A 558 -29.43 15.82 -1.50
N ARG A 559 -30.74 15.87 -1.27
CA ARG A 559 -31.65 14.70 -1.42
C ARG A 559 -31.73 14.17 -2.84
N VAL A 560 -31.58 14.96 -3.90
CA VAL A 560 -31.57 14.45 -5.28
C VAL A 560 -30.21 13.85 -5.63
N LEU A 561 -29.11 14.52 -5.27
CA LEU A 561 -27.75 13.98 -5.43
C LEU A 561 -27.48 12.80 -4.50
N GLN A 562 -28.04 12.81 -3.30
CA GLN A 562 -27.96 11.79 -2.26
C GLN A 562 -28.97 10.70 -2.57
N ALA A 563 -30.19 10.92 -3.05
CA ALA A 563 -31.05 9.83 -3.55
C ALA A 563 -30.40 9.13 -4.76
N ARG A 564 -29.73 9.85 -5.66
CA ARG A 564 -29.00 9.27 -6.80
C ARG A 564 -27.71 8.57 -6.35
N ARG A 565 -27.06 9.06 -5.29
CA ARG A 565 -25.85 8.48 -4.66
C ARG A 565 -26.17 7.37 -3.66
N ASP A 566 -27.37 7.36 -3.09
CA ASP A 566 -27.93 6.41 -2.16
C ASP A 566 -28.42 5.23 -2.98
N LEU A 567 -29.22 5.41 -4.04
CA LEU A 567 -29.60 4.32 -4.95
C LEU A 567 -28.39 3.64 -5.64
N SER A 568 -27.26 4.34 -5.75
CA SER A 568 -26.01 3.75 -6.28
C SER A 568 -25.02 3.31 -5.19
N SER A 569 -25.26 3.64 -3.91
CA SER A 569 -24.43 3.20 -2.81
C SER A 569 -24.59 1.69 -2.61
N GLN A 570 -23.50 1.04 -2.21
CA GLN A 570 -23.50 -0.39 -1.95
C GLN A 570 -24.50 -0.77 -0.84
N GLU A 571 -24.60 0.04 0.21
CA GLU A 571 -25.54 -0.17 1.32
C GLU A 571 -27.00 -0.14 0.87
N SER A 572 -27.42 0.83 0.05
CA SER A 572 -28.82 0.88 -0.38
C SER A 572 -29.12 -0.19 -1.41
N LYS A 573 -28.15 -0.54 -2.27
CA LYS A 573 -28.26 -1.69 -3.17
C LYS A 573 -28.49 -2.99 -2.40
N VAL A 574 -27.73 -3.22 -1.33
CA VAL A 574 -27.93 -4.37 -0.41
C VAL A 574 -29.32 -4.30 0.22
N ARG A 575 -29.73 -3.14 0.72
CA ARG A 575 -31.08 -2.96 1.33
C ARG A 575 -32.20 -3.28 0.34
N TRP A 576 -32.11 -2.78 -0.90
CA TRP A 576 -33.07 -3.04 -1.96
C TRP A 576 -33.04 -4.48 -2.44
N TYR A 577 -31.85 -5.10 -2.50
CA TYR A 577 -31.68 -6.51 -2.81
C TYR A 577 -32.52 -7.37 -1.85
N HIS A 578 -32.39 -7.15 -0.55
CA HIS A 578 -33.15 -7.86 0.48
C HIS A 578 -34.63 -7.51 0.51
N ARG A 579 -35.00 -6.25 0.22
CA ARG A 579 -36.40 -5.79 0.34
C ARG A 579 -37.28 -6.14 -0.87
N ALA A 580 -36.72 -6.09 -2.08
CA ALA A 580 -37.49 -6.18 -3.32
C ALA A 580 -36.91 -7.18 -4.33
N VAL A 581 -35.60 -7.16 -4.57
CA VAL A 581 -35.02 -7.96 -5.67
C VAL A 581 -35.12 -9.46 -5.41
N THR A 582 -34.90 -9.89 -4.17
CA THR A 582 -35.06 -11.30 -3.74
C THR A 582 -36.50 -11.81 -3.79
N ARG A 583 -37.51 -10.93 -3.92
CA ARG A 583 -38.92 -11.31 -4.10
C ARG A 583 -39.31 -11.56 -5.55
N MET A 584 -38.41 -11.26 -6.51
CA MET A 584 -38.65 -11.54 -7.92
C MET A 584 -38.67 -13.05 -8.19
N PRO A 585 -39.37 -13.51 -9.24
CA PRO A 585 -39.39 -14.92 -9.60
C PRO A 585 -37.99 -15.39 -10.01
N MET A 586 -37.61 -16.55 -9.47
CA MET A 586 -36.41 -17.30 -9.88
C MET A 586 -36.47 -17.61 -11.37
N LYS A 587 -35.32 -17.63 -12.04
CA LYS A 587 -35.19 -18.07 -13.43
C LYS A 587 -34.58 -19.47 -13.43
N LYS A 588 -35.36 -20.46 -13.85
CA LYS A 588 -34.86 -21.82 -14.08
C LYS A 588 -33.78 -21.83 -15.16
N GLY A 589 -32.72 -22.59 -14.94
CA GLY A 589 -31.54 -22.67 -15.81
C GLY A 589 -30.59 -21.47 -15.72
N LEU A 590 -30.83 -20.48 -14.85
CA LEU A 590 -29.92 -19.34 -14.65
C LEU A 590 -28.76 -19.73 -13.71
N VAL A 591 -27.53 -19.63 -14.21
CA VAL A 591 -26.30 -19.96 -13.47
C VAL A 591 -25.38 -18.74 -13.41
N VAL A 592 -25.00 -18.32 -12.21
CA VAL A 592 -24.06 -17.21 -12.00
C VAL A 592 -22.69 -17.77 -11.65
N PHE A 593 -21.71 -17.43 -12.48
CA PHE A 593 -20.31 -17.79 -12.33
C PHE A 593 -19.48 -16.57 -11.90
N GLU A 594 -18.55 -16.80 -10.99
CA GLU A 594 -17.55 -15.81 -10.59
C GLU A 594 -16.23 -16.48 -10.23
N SER A 595 -15.11 -15.90 -10.67
CA SER A 595 -13.77 -16.40 -10.34
C SER A 595 -12.91 -15.25 -9.81
N HIS A 596 -12.25 -15.48 -8.66
CA HIS A 596 -11.45 -14.51 -7.91
C HIS A 596 -12.12 -13.15 -7.77
N LEU A 597 -13.36 -13.14 -7.29
CA LEU A 597 -14.17 -11.92 -7.08
C LEU A 597 -14.45 -11.14 -8.38
N GLY A 598 -14.42 -11.81 -9.54
CA GLY A 598 -14.66 -11.23 -10.86
C GLY A 598 -13.40 -10.67 -11.54
N LYS A 599 -12.21 -10.91 -10.98
CA LYS A 599 -10.95 -10.42 -11.57
C LYS A 599 -10.57 -11.13 -12.86
N GLN A 600 -11.03 -12.37 -13.04
CA GLN A 600 -10.61 -13.21 -14.16
C GLN A 600 -11.69 -14.22 -14.56
N TYR A 601 -11.61 -14.68 -15.81
CA TYR A 601 -12.31 -15.85 -16.32
C TYR A 601 -11.33 -17.03 -16.28
N SER A 602 -11.35 -17.79 -15.19
CA SER A 602 -10.39 -18.88 -14.93
C SER A 602 -10.91 -19.82 -13.84
N ASP A 603 -10.09 -20.82 -13.51
CA ASP A 603 -10.24 -21.68 -12.33
C ASP A 603 -11.43 -22.66 -12.42
N SER A 604 -11.80 -23.30 -11.31
CA SER A 604 -12.83 -24.33 -11.29
C SER A 604 -14.20 -23.87 -11.81
N PRO A 605 -14.67 -22.63 -11.56
CA PRO A 605 -15.90 -22.12 -12.16
C PRO A 605 -15.87 -22.10 -13.69
N ARG A 606 -14.71 -21.81 -14.29
CA ARG A 606 -14.53 -21.83 -15.76
C ARG A 606 -14.63 -23.25 -16.29
N ALA A 607 -13.96 -24.22 -15.66
CA ALA A 607 -13.99 -25.61 -16.09
C ALA A 607 -15.41 -26.20 -16.06
N ILE A 608 -16.18 -25.92 -15.01
CA ILE A 608 -17.59 -26.34 -14.93
C ILE A 608 -18.40 -25.71 -16.08
N TYR A 609 -18.27 -24.40 -16.28
CA TYR A 609 -18.97 -23.69 -17.36
C TYR A 609 -18.63 -24.24 -18.76
N GLU A 610 -17.35 -24.50 -19.03
CA GLU A 610 -16.89 -25.04 -20.31
C GLU A 610 -17.40 -26.47 -20.54
N GLU A 611 -17.44 -27.31 -19.50
CA GLU A 611 -18.01 -28.65 -19.56
C GLU A 611 -19.52 -28.63 -19.85
N MET A 612 -20.28 -27.73 -19.20
CA MET A 612 -21.71 -27.54 -19.47
C MET A 612 -21.95 -27.12 -20.93
N ARG A 613 -21.11 -26.22 -21.46
CA ARG A 613 -21.20 -25.78 -22.86
C ARG A 613 -20.81 -26.88 -23.84
N ARG A 614 -19.76 -27.65 -23.54
CA ARG A 614 -19.29 -28.76 -24.38
C ARG A 614 -20.38 -29.81 -24.58
N ARG A 615 -21.19 -30.08 -23.55
CA ARG A 615 -22.33 -31.00 -23.60
C ARG A 615 -23.61 -30.42 -24.22
N GLY A 616 -23.63 -29.13 -24.56
CA GLY A 616 -24.81 -28.48 -25.14
C GLY A 616 -26.02 -28.42 -24.20
N LEU A 617 -25.80 -28.35 -22.88
CA LEU A 617 -26.90 -28.29 -21.91
C LEU A 617 -27.70 -26.99 -22.05
N PRO A 618 -29.02 -27.00 -21.84
CA PRO A 618 -29.82 -25.78 -21.87
C PRO A 618 -29.67 -25.00 -20.55
N PHE A 619 -28.91 -23.91 -20.57
CA PHE A 619 -28.77 -22.98 -19.43
C PHE A 619 -28.48 -21.55 -19.89
N HIS A 620 -28.67 -20.58 -19.01
CA HIS A 620 -28.30 -19.19 -19.22
C HIS A 620 -27.17 -18.81 -18.25
N ALA A 621 -25.99 -18.50 -18.80
CA ALA A 621 -24.82 -18.18 -18.01
C ALA A 621 -24.73 -16.67 -17.74
N VAL A 622 -24.40 -16.31 -16.50
CA VAL A 622 -24.02 -14.95 -16.12
C VAL A 622 -22.63 -14.98 -15.52
N TRP A 623 -21.67 -14.30 -16.14
CA TRP A 623 -20.33 -14.13 -15.61
C TRP A 623 -20.16 -12.75 -14.98
N SER A 624 -19.76 -12.74 -13.71
CA SER A 624 -19.45 -11.51 -12.97
C SER A 624 -18.00 -11.06 -13.22
N TYR A 625 -17.81 -9.77 -13.48
CA TYR A 625 -16.47 -9.17 -13.65
C TYR A 625 -16.25 -7.91 -12.77
N GLU A 626 -15.01 -7.70 -12.34
CA GLU A 626 -14.58 -6.51 -11.61
C GLU A 626 -14.10 -5.40 -12.57
N GLY A 627 -14.34 -4.13 -12.21
CA GLY A 627 -13.89 -2.98 -12.98
C GLY A 627 -14.96 -2.39 -13.90
N LYS A 628 -14.58 -1.43 -14.76
CA LYS A 628 -15.53 -0.75 -15.67
C LYS A 628 -15.84 -1.56 -16.93
N THR A 629 -14.88 -2.37 -17.37
CA THR A 629 -14.95 -3.22 -18.55
C THR A 629 -14.45 -4.61 -18.19
N PRO A 630 -14.97 -5.69 -18.81
CA PRO A 630 -14.46 -7.03 -18.58
C PRO A 630 -12.95 -7.12 -18.85
N PRO A 631 -12.17 -7.77 -17.96
CA PRO A 631 -10.78 -8.13 -18.23
C PRO A 631 -10.62 -8.99 -19.49
N LYS A 632 -9.39 -9.09 -20.01
CA LYS A 632 -9.09 -9.99 -21.14
C LYS A 632 -9.41 -11.44 -20.76
N GLY A 633 -9.88 -12.22 -21.73
CA GLY A 633 -10.16 -13.66 -21.57
C GLY A 633 -11.63 -14.02 -21.26
N PHE A 634 -12.47 -13.06 -20.86
CA PHE A 634 -13.90 -13.32 -20.67
C PHE A 634 -14.60 -13.70 -21.99
N PRO A 635 -15.62 -14.58 -21.94
CA PRO A 635 -16.40 -14.95 -23.12
C PRO A 635 -17.11 -13.73 -23.73
N LYS A 636 -17.25 -13.69 -25.05
CA LYS A 636 -18.03 -12.63 -25.71
C LYS A 636 -19.49 -12.73 -25.27
N ALA A 637 -20.07 -11.61 -24.82
CA ALA A 637 -21.47 -11.55 -24.47
C ALA A 637 -22.34 -11.94 -25.67
N GLY A 638 -23.34 -12.78 -25.43
CA GLY A 638 -24.21 -13.35 -26.46
C GLY A 638 -25.54 -13.80 -25.89
N LYS A 639 -26.32 -14.55 -26.68
CA LYS A 639 -27.67 -15.01 -26.28
C LYS A 639 -27.63 -15.91 -25.03
N ASP A 640 -26.57 -16.71 -24.89
CA ASP A 640 -26.45 -17.74 -23.85
C ASP A 640 -25.53 -17.34 -22.68
N VAL A 641 -24.84 -16.19 -22.79
CA VAL A 641 -23.84 -15.72 -21.82
C VAL A 641 -23.93 -14.20 -21.66
N GLU A 642 -24.29 -13.75 -20.46
CA GLU A 642 -24.30 -12.35 -20.08
C GLU A 642 -23.08 -12.01 -19.22
N LEU A 643 -22.43 -10.88 -19.51
CA LEU A 643 -21.37 -10.34 -18.65
C LEU A 643 -21.94 -9.21 -17.79
N VAL A 644 -21.84 -9.36 -16.47
CA VAL A 644 -22.34 -8.37 -15.52
C VAL A 644 -21.24 -7.81 -14.65
N GLN A 645 -21.22 -6.50 -14.49
CA GLN A 645 -20.27 -5.85 -13.59
C GLN A 645 -20.63 -6.17 -12.13
N ARG A 646 -19.68 -6.64 -11.33
CA ARG A 646 -19.85 -6.88 -9.89
C ARG A 646 -20.38 -5.63 -9.18
N TRP A 647 -21.36 -5.79 -8.31
CA TRP A 647 -22.12 -4.71 -7.63
C TRP A 647 -23.00 -3.82 -8.54
N SER A 648 -23.16 -4.14 -9.82
CA SER A 648 -24.17 -3.50 -10.66
C SER A 648 -25.58 -4.00 -10.33
N TRP A 649 -26.61 -3.28 -10.78
CA TRP A 649 -27.98 -3.78 -10.65
C TRP A 649 -28.20 -5.11 -11.39
N PRO A 650 -27.74 -5.29 -12.66
CA PRO A 650 -27.76 -6.59 -13.33
C PRO A 650 -27.16 -7.73 -12.50
N TYR A 651 -26.02 -7.50 -11.86
CA TYR A 651 -25.40 -8.48 -10.97
C TYR A 651 -26.30 -8.87 -9.78
N LEU A 652 -26.92 -7.87 -9.12
CA LEU A 652 -27.85 -8.12 -8.02
C LEU A 652 -29.11 -8.86 -8.49
N TYR A 653 -29.65 -8.50 -9.67
CA TYR A 653 -30.79 -9.21 -10.27
C TYR A 653 -30.44 -10.65 -10.63
N ALA A 654 -29.24 -10.88 -11.18
CA ALA A 654 -28.77 -12.20 -11.51
C ALA A 654 -28.65 -13.07 -10.26
N LEU A 655 -27.93 -12.62 -9.23
CA LEU A 655 -27.79 -13.37 -7.98
C LEU A 655 -29.12 -13.66 -7.30
N ALA A 656 -30.04 -12.70 -7.22
CA ALA A 656 -31.33 -12.89 -6.57
C ALA A 656 -32.28 -13.88 -7.27
N ARG A 657 -32.06 -14.14 -8.57
CA ARG A 657 -32.95 -14.95 -9.41
C ARG A 657 -32.29 -16.23 -9.92
N ALA A 658 -31.00 -16.41 -9.68
CA ALA A 658 -30.22 -17.54 -10.17
C ALA A 658 -30.58 -18.82 -9.43
N GLU A 659 -30.76 -19.89 -10.20
CA GLU A 659 -30.93 -21.24 -9.67
C GLU A 659 -29.61 -21.78 -9.11
N TYR A 660 -28.48 -21.41 -9.73
CA TYR A 660 -27.16 -21.84 -9.29
C TYR A 660 -26.20 -20.67 -9.10
N TRP A 661 -25.46 -20.71 -7.99
CA TRP A 661 -24.30 -19.86 -7.71
C TRP A 661 -23.04 -20.74 -7.74
N ILE A 662 -22.04 -20.36 -8.54
CA ILE A 662 -20.78 -21.09 -8.66
C ILE A 662 -19.61 -20.10 -8.57
N ASP A 663 -18.79 -20.24 -7.52
CA ASP A 663 -17.56 -19.44 -7.38
C ASP A 663 -16.44 -20.20 -6.68
N ASN A 664 -15.26 -19.58 -6.53
CA ASN A 664 -14.07 -20.15 -5.88
C ASN A 664 -13.52 -19.37 -4.67
N GLN A 665 -14.15 -18.26 -4.26
CA GLN A 665 -13.68 -17.42 -3.14
C GLN A 665 -14.80 -16.89 -2.24
N GLY A 666 -15.98 -16.68 -2.78
CA GLY A 666 -17.17 -16.20 -2.07
C GLY A 666 -17.84 -15.00 -2.73
N PHE A 667 -19.14 -15.13 -2.98
CA PHE A 667 -20.02 -14.00 -3.26
C PHE A 667 -20.11 -13.05 -2.05
N PRO A 668 -20.38 -11.75 -2.25
CA PRO A 668 -20.36 -10.76 -1.19
C PRO A 668 -21.19 -11.16 0.03
N LEU A 669 -20.58 -11.05 1.22
CA LEU A 669 -21.19 -11.49 2.48
C LEU A 669 -22.50 -10.75 2.80
N ALA A 670 -22.61 -9.48 2.38
CA ALA A 670 -23.79 -8.66 2.58
C ALA A 670 -25.03 -9.13 1.80
N LEU A 671 -24.88 -10.03 0.82
CA LEU A 671 -25.97 -10.55 -0.01
C LEU A 671 -26.46 -11.91 0.53
N ARG A 672 -27.76 -12.01 0.76
CA ARG A 672 -28.39 -13.23 1.30
C ARG A 672 -28.71 -14.18 0.14
N LYS A 673 -28.24 -15.42 0.24
CA LYS A 673 -28.65 -16.49 -0.67
C LYS A 673 -30.10 -16.86 -0.42
N ARG A 674 -30.86 -17.09 -1.48
CA ARG A 674 -32.21 -17.65 -1.39
C ARG A 674 -32.16 -19.15 -1.05
N PRO A 675 -33.11 -19.69 -0.27
CA PRO A 675 -33.17 -21.13 -0.02
C PRO A 675 -33.25 -21.98 -1.30
N GLU A 676 -33.92 -21.46 -2.34
CA GLU A 676 -34.12 -22.15 -3.62
C GLU A 676 -32.91 -22.10 -4.57
N THR A 677 -31.88 -21.31 -4.23
CA THR A 677 -30.63 -21.23 -5.01
C THR A 677 -29.64 -22.25 -4.47
N THR A 678 -29.07 -23.08 -5.34
CA THR A 678 -27.98 -24.01 -5.00
C THR A 678 -26.63 -23.33 -5.19
N TYR A 679 -25.82 -23.27 -4.14
CA TYR A 679 -24.50 -22.64 -4.13
C TYR A 679 -23.40 -23.70 -4.01
N ILE A 680 -22.66 -23.83 -5.12
CA ILE A 680 -21.48 -24.69 -5.25
C ILE A 680 -20.24 -23.81 -5.07
N GLN A 681 -19.59 -23.95 -3.92
CA GLN A 681 -18.32 -23.30 -3.61
C GLN A 681 -17.18 -24.24 -4.01
N THR A 682 -16.41 -23.85 -5.01
CA THR A 682 -15.31 -24.67 -5.54
C THR A 682 -14.01 -24.48 -4.78
N TRP A 683 -13.88 -23.40 -4.00
CA TRP A 683 -12.63 -22.97 -3.39
C TRP A 683 -11.48 -22.83 -4.42
N HIS A 684 -10.28 -22.47 -3.97
CA HIS A 684 -9.19 -22.08 -4.89
C HIS A 684 -7.84 -22.75 -4.59
N GLY A 685 -7.81 -23.77 -3.74
CA GLY A 685 -6.61 -24.54 -3.45
C GLY A 685 -6.64 -25.23 -2.09
N SER A 686 -5.90 -26.33 -1.98
CA SER A 686 -5.73 -27.05 -0.72
C SER A 686 -4.93 -26.25 0.30
N ALA A 687 -5.23 -26.46 1.57
CA ALA A 687 -4.66 -25.66 2.65
C ALA A 687 -3.31 -26.19 3.11
N LEU A 688 -2.25 -25.41 2.90
CA LEU A 688 -1.02 -25.53 3.70
C LEU A 688 -1.13 -24.70 4.99
N LYS A 689 -1.74 -23.51 4.89
CA LYS A 689 -1.83 -22.49 5.94
C LYS A 689 -3.12 -22.68 6.72
N ARG A 690 -3.14 -22.34 8.02
CA ARG A 690 -4.40 -22.38 8.78
C ARG A 690 -5.38 -21.36 8.23
N MET A 691 -6.64 -21.78 8.08
CA MET A 691 -7.71 -21.00 7.47
C MET A 691 -8.92 -20.90 8.42
N GLY A 692 -9.90 -20.06 8.09
CA GLY A 692 -11.16 -19.96 8.82
C GLY A 692 -11.02 -19.84 10.34
N PHE A 693 -11.81 -20.64 11.06
CA PHE A 693 -11.78 -20.69 12.51
C PHE A 693 -10.53 -21.36 13.09
N ASP A 694 -9.56 -21.80 12.29
CA ASP A 694 -8.26 -22.26 12.79
C ASP A 694 -7.23 -21.14 12.93
N MET A 695 -7.53 -19.96 12.39
CA MET A 695 -6.74 -18.75 12.63
C MET A 695 -7.11 -18.12 13.98
N ALA A 696 -6.09 -17.74 14.74
CA ALA A 696 -6.25 -17.09 16.05
C ALA A 696 -7.10 -15.81 15.97
N GLU A 697 -6.96 -15.04 14.89
CA GLU A 697 -7.76 -13.83 14.62
C GLU A 697 -9.27 -14.12 14.66
N TYR A 698 -9.74 -15.16 13.98
CA TYR A 698 -11.17 -15.48 13.92
C TYR A 698 -11.68 -16.14 15.20
N ARG A 699 -10.84 -16.93 15.89
CA ARG A 699 -11.17 -17.52 17.20
C ARG A 699 -11.32 -16.45 18.28
N MET A 700 -10.50 -15.39 18.24
CA MET A 700 -10.49 -14.30 19.22
C MET A 700 -11.53 -13.21 18.92
N GLN A 701 -12.22 -13.25 17.78
CA GLN A 701 -13.29 -12.29 17.50
C GLN A 701 -14.48 -12.46 18.46
N PRO A 702 -15.21 -11.38 18.79
CA PRO A 702 -16.46 -11.49 19.56
C PRO A 702 -17.47 -12.43 18.88
N ARG A 703 -18.29 -13.15 19.68
CA ARG A 703 -19.27 -14.15 19.17
C ARG A 703 -20.12 -13.64 18.02
N HIS A 704 -20.65 -12.41 18.10
CA HIS A 704 -21.48 -11.84 17.03
C HIS A 704 -20.78 -11.74 15.67
N LYS A 705 -19.47 -11.49 15.63
CA LYS A 705 -18.68 -11.47 14.39
C LYS A 705 -18.38 -12.89 13.90
N GLN A 706 -18.11 -13.82 14.82
CA GLN A 706 -18.00 -15.24 14.49
C GLN A 706 -19.30 -15.76 13.86
N ASP A 707 -20.46 -15.39 14.41
CA ASP A 707 -21.77 -15.77 13.90
C ASP A 707 -22.09 -15.12 12.54
N GLU A 708 -21.62 -13.89 12.29
CA GLU A 708 -21.69 -13.26 10.96
C GLU A 708 -20.85 -14.02 9.93
N TYR A 709 -19.64 -14.42 10.31
CA TYR A 709 -18.76 -15.22 9.45
C TYR A 709 -19.31 -16.63 9.22
N GLN A 710 -19.86 -17.29 10.25
CA GLN A 710 -20.52 -18.57 10.12
C GLN A 710 -21.73 -18.48 9.17
N ARG A 711 -22.57 -17.45 9.30
CA ARG A 711 -23.71 -17.22 8.39
C ARG A 711 -23.28 -17.08 6.92
N ALA A 712 -22.08 -16.57 6.67
CA ALA A 712 -21.54 -16.52 5.31
C ALA A 712 -21.21 -17.90 4.74
N LEU A 713 -20.59 -18.76 5.57
CA LEU A 713 -20.21 -20.14 5.25
C LEU A 713 -21.44 -21.05 5.12
N ASP A 714 -22.46 -20.83 5.95
CA ASP A 714 -23.70 -21.59 5.94
C ASP A 714 -24.47 -21.47 4.61
N ARG A 715 -24.15 -20.46 3.79
CA ARG A 715 -24.71 -20.28 2.44
C ARG A 715 -24.22 -21.34 1.45
N PHE A 716 -23.07 -21.97 1.69
CA PHE A 716 -22.60 -23.02 0.81
C PHE A 716 -23.54 -24.23 0.95
N ASP A 717 -24.08 -24.71 -0.16
CA ASP A 717 -24.85 -25.97 -0.17
C ASP A 717 -23.92 -27.14 -0.51
N HIS A 718 -22.94 -26.88 -1.38
CA HIS A 718 -21.88 -27.82 -1.72
C HIS A 718 -20.52 -27.14 -1.65
N PHE A 719 -19.55 -27.81 -1.03
CA PHE A 719 -18.16 -27.37 -0.92
C PHE A 719 -17.26 -28.43 -1.56
N VAL A 720 -16.59 -28.07 -2.65
CA VAL A 720 -15.72 -28.98 -3.40
C VAL A 720 -14.43 -29.20 -2.64
N VAL A 721 -14.05 -30.46 -2.49
CA VAL A 721 -12.77 -30.88 -1.93
C VAL A 721 -12.05 -31.81 -2.91
N ARG A 722 -10.72 -31.77 -2.90
CA ARG A 722 -9.90 -32.66 -3.74
C ARG A 722 -9.31 -33.83 -2.99
N THR A 723 -9.30 -33.80 -1.66
CA THR A 723 -8.67 -34.82 -0.81
C THR A 723 -9.31 -34.88 0.57
N GLU A 724 -9.07 -35.95 1.33
CA GLU A 724 -9.37 -35.97 2.77
C GLU A 724 -8.55 -34.93 3.56
N HIS A 725 -7.37 -34.52 3.08
CA HIS A 725 -6.63 -33.41 3.69
C HIS A 725 -7.44 -32.11 3.71
N ASP A 726 -8.22 -31.81 2.66
CA ASP A 726 -9.11 -30.65 2.67
C ASP A 726 -10.28 -30.79 3.64
N VAL A 727 -10.72 -32.03 3.90
CA VAL A 727 -11.76 -32.33 4.88
C VAL A 727 -11.23 -32.05 6.29
N ASP A 728 -10.06 -32.58 6.61
CA ASP A 728 -9.40 -32.41 7.90
C ASP A 728 -8.95 -30.98 8.18
N THR A 729 -8.74 -30.18 7.13
CA THR A 729 -8.28 -28.79 7.22
C THR A 729 -9.38 -27.78 6.90
N LEU A 730 -9.74 -27.58 5.63
CA LEU A 730 -10.66 -26.53 5.19
C LEU A 730 -12.09 -26.75 5.71
N VAL A 731 -12.65 -27.95 5.54
CA VAL A 731 -14.02 -28.26 5.96
C VAL A 731 -14.16 -28.11 7.47
N ARG A 732 -13.22 -28.69 8.22
CA ARG A 732 -13.15 -28.55 9.68
C ARG A 732 -12.99 -27.09 10.12
N ALA A 733 -12.04 -26.36 9.52
CA ALA A 733 -11.77 -24.96 9.86
C ALA A 733 -12.94 -24.03 9.54
N TYR A 734 -13.76 -24.35 8.54
CA TYR A 734 -14.99 -23.63 8.23
C TYR A 734 -16.24 -24.21 8.90
N ARG A 735 -16.09 -25.24 9.74
CA ARG A 735 -17.18 -25.92 10.47
C ARG A 735 -18.30 -26.36 9.53
N LEU A 736 -17.94 -26.79 8.33
CA LEU A 736 -18.92 -27.22 7.33
C LEU A 736 -19.38 -28.64 7.68
N PRO A 737 -20.70 -28.91 7.68
CA PRO A 737 -21.20 -30.26 7.89
C PRO A 737 -20.82 -31.18 6.73
N GLU A 738 -20.59 -32.44 7.05
CA GLU A 738 -20.20 -33.51 6.12
C GLU A 738 -21.16 -33.62 4.92
N SER A 739 -22.46 -33.38 5.14
CA SER A 739 -23.49 -33.42 4.10
C SER A 739 -23.28 -32.40 2.96
N LYS A 740 -22.48 -31.36 3.19
CA LYS A 740 -22.15 -30.32 2.19
C LYS A 740 -20.88 -30.63 1.41
N VAL A 741 -20.07 -31.60 1.83
CA VAL A 741 -18.78 -31.90 1.22
C VAL A 741 -18.97 -32.63 -0.12
N LEU A 742 -18.26 -32.18 -1.16
CA LEU A 742 -18.27 -32.76 -2.49
C LEU A 742 -16.87 -33.24 -2.89
N ARG A 743 -16.62 -34.53 -2.70
CA ARG A 743 -15.36 -35.24 -3.01
C ARG A 743 -15.28 -35.61 -4.48
N VAL A 744 -14.79 -34.69 -5.30
CA VAL A 744 -14.74 -34.87 -6.77
C VAL A 744 -13.43 -34.40 -7.40
N GLY A 745 -12.51 -33.80 -6.63
CA GLY A 745 -11.35 -33.12 -7.21
C GLY A 745 -11.68 -31.67 -7.60
N TYR A 746 -10.68 -30.88 -7.96
CA TYR A 746 -10.94 -29.54 -8.47
C TYR A 746 -11.15 -29.57 -9.99
N PRO A 747 -12.27 -29.02 -10.51
CA PRO A 747 -12.52 -28.93 -11.95
C PRO A 747 -11.38 -28.32 -12.78
N ARG A 748 -10.63 -27.35 -12.24
CA ARG A 748 -9.47 -26.77 -12.95
C ARG A 748 -8.36 -27.79 -13.19
N ASN A 749 -8.22 -28.79 -12.31
CA ASN A 749 -7.16 -29.78 -12.35
C ASN A 749 -7.42 -30.88 -13.39
N ASP A 750 -8.63 -30.96 -13.96
CA ASP A 750 -8.96 -31.96 -14.98
C ASP A 750 -7.99 -31.90 -16.18
N ALA A 751 -7.60 -30.68 -16.57
CA ALA A 751 -6.63 -30.46 -17.65
C ALA A 751 -5.22 -30.95 -17.31
N LEU A 752 -4.80 -30.89 -16.03
CA LEU A 752 -3.48 -31.36 -15.59
C LEU A 752 -3.41 -32.89 -15.60
N VAL A 753 -4.47 -33.55 -15.14
CA VAL A 753 -4.58 -35.01 -15.17
C VAL A 753 -4.62 -35.52 -16.62
N ALA A 754 -5.37 -34.84 -17.50
CA ALA A 754 -5.37 -35.16 -18.93
C ALA A 754 -3.98 -35.00 -19.56
N ALA A 755 -3.30 -33.89 -19.30
CA ALA A 755 -1.94 -33.64 -19.79
C ALA A 755 -0.94 -34.73 -19.34
N ARG A 756 -0.99 -35.16 -18.07
CA ARG A 756 -0.14 -36.26 -17.59
C ARG A 756 -0.44 -37.57 -18.30
N ARG A 757 -1.72 -37.91 -18.50
CA ARG A 757 -2.12 -39.14 -19.21
C ARG A 757 -1.62 -39.14 -20.65
N GLU A 758 -1.76 -38.02 -21.34
CA GLU A 758 -1.26 -37.85 -22.72
C GLU A 758 0.27 -37.94 -22.78
N GLU A 759 0.99 -37.28 -21.87
CA GLU A 759 2.45 -37.35 -21.77
C GLU A 759 2.93 -38.79 -21.50
N THR A 760 2.25 -39.51 -20.60
CA THR A 760 2.56 -40.91 -20.29
C THR A 760 2.30 -41.84 -21.48
N ALA A 761 1.19 -41.63 -22.20
CA ALA A 761 0.81 -42.46 -23.35
C ALA A 761 1.74 -42.25 -24.56
N ASN A 762 2.15 -41.01 -24.81
CA ASN A 762 2.96 -40.66 -25.98
C ASN A 762 4.47 -40.76 -25.70
N GLY A 763 4.87 -40.86 -24.43
CA GLY A 763 6.28 -40.85 -24.00
C GLY A 763 7.02 -39.55 -24.30
N LYS A 764 6.30 -38.51 -24.74
CA LYS A 764 6.81 -37.19 -25.07
C LYS A 764 5.77 -36.14 -24.73
N ARG A 765 6.26 -34.94 -24.41
CA ARG A 765 5.43 -33.78 -24.11
C ARG A 765 5.19 -32.97 -25.37
N GLU A 766 3.93 -32.77 -25.72
CA GLU A 766 3.57 -31.84 -26.79
C GLU A 766 3.50 -30.41 -26.26
N ARG A 767 4.20 -29.50 -26.93
CA ARG A 767 4.17 -28.07 -26.59
C ARG A 767 2.87 -27.47 -27.14
N GLY A 768 1.96 -27.11 -26.24
CA GLY A 768 0.67 -26.52 -26.60
C GLY A 768 0.77 -25.14 -27.26
N PRO A 769 -0.35 -24.61 -27.79
CA PRO A 769 -0.40 -23.31 -28.49
C PRO A 769 0.09 -22.13 -27.63
N LEU A 770 0.05 -22.26 -26.31
CA LEU A 770 0.55 -21.27 -25.36
C LEU A 770 2.07 -21.05 -25.48
N ALA A 771 2.87 -22.08 -25.75
CA ALA A 771 4.31 -21.92 -25.95
C ALA A 771 4.60 -20.97 -27.12
N LYS A 772 3.85 -21.12 -28.22
CA LYS A 772 3.94 -20.26 -29.41
C LYS A 772 3.43 -18.85 -29.13
N GLU A 773 2.35 -18.70 -28.36
CA GLU A 773 1.84 -17.38 -27.92
C GLU A 773 2.89 -16.62 -27.10
N LEU A 774 3.61 -17.32 -26.22
CA LEU A 774 4.67 -16.75 -25.37
C LEU A 774 6.02 -16.61 -26.10
N GLY A 775 6.14 -17.08 -27.35
CA GLY A 775 7.37 -17.01 -28.14
C GLY A 775 8.51 -17.89 -27.60
N ILE A 776 8.17 -19.02 -26.98
CA ILE A 776 9.12 -19.97 -26.41
C ILE A 776 9.44 -21.04 -27.46
N ASP A 777 10.73 -21.34 -27.62
CA ASP A 777 11.20 -22.41 -28.49
C ASP A 777 10.76 -23.78 -27.92
N PRO A 778 10.17 -24.68 -28.73
CA PRO A 778 9.65 -25.96 -28.25
C PRO A 778 10.68 -26.86 -27.57
N ASP A 779 11.97 -26.75 -27.94
CA ASP A 779 13.04 -27.62 -27.45
C ASP A 779 13.64 -27.17 -26.11
N ARG A 780 13.23 -25.99 -25.61
CA ARG A 780 13.74 -25.43 -24.35
C ARG A 780 13.05 -26.04 -23.13
N THR A 781 13.82 -26.13 -22.04
CA THR A 781 13.29 -26.45 -20.71
C THR A 781 12.55 -25.23 -20.16
N ILE A 782 11.36 -25.40 -19.60
CA ILE A 782 10.52 -24.31 -19.09
C ILE A 782 10.41 -24.43 -17.58
N VAL A 783 10.96 -23.47 -16.84
CA VAL A 783 10.83 -23.39 -15.38
C VAL A 783 9.80 -22.33 -15.03
N LEU A 784 8.75 -22.69 -14.31
CA LEU A 784 7.78 -21.73 -13.80
C LEU A 784 8.15 -21.32 -12.38
N TYR A 785 8.39 -20.03 -12.15
CA TYR A 785 8.53 -19.44 -10.82
C TYR A 785 7.22 -18.81 -10.37
N ALA A 786 6.63 -19.33 -9.30
CA ALA A 786 5.34 -18.89 -8.76
C ALA A 786 5.38 -18.77 -7.22
N PRO A 787 5.98 -17.71 -6.65
CA PRO A 787 6.07 -17.51 -5.22
C PRO A 787 4.75 -17.00 -4.61
N THR A 788 4.60 -17.17 -3.30
CA THR A 788 3.52 -16.55 -2.52
C THR A 788 3.76 -15.04 -2.40
N PHE A 789 2.69 -14.23 -2.43
CA PHE A 789 2.80 -12.78 -2.23
C PHE A 789 3.34 -12.39 -0.85
N ARG A 790 4.19 -11.35 -0.81
CA ARG A 790 4.69 -10.71 0.43
C ARG A 790 4.32 -9.23 0.44
N GLU A 791 3.83 -8.72 1.56
CA GLU A 791 3.57 -7.28 1.71
C GLU A 791 4.86 -6.45 1.83
N LYS A 792 5.93 -7.05 2.38
CA LYS A 792 7.21 -6.36 2.71
C LYS A 792 8.30 -6.47 1.63
N ALA A 793 8.15 -7.36 0.65
CA ALA A 793 9.13 -7.55 -0.42
C ALA A 793 8.58 -6.99 -1.75
N PRO A 794 8.89 -5.74 -2.13
CA PRO A 794 8.43 -5.16 -3.40
C PRO A 794 9.14 -5.76 -4.63
N GLU A 795 10.25 -6.48 -4.43
CA GLU A 795 11.11 -7.02 -5.48
C GLU A 795 11.00 -8.56 -5.59
N LEU A 796 11.41 -9.09 -6.75
CA LEU A 796 11.47 -10.53 -6.99
C LEU A 796 12.67 -11.10 -6.23
N VAL A 797 12.44 -12.10 -5.37
CA VAL A 797 13.52 -12.67 -4.53
C VAL A 797 14.47 -13.59 -5.30
N LEU A 798 14.01 -14.15 -6.42
CA LEU A 798 14.84 -14.87 -7.37
C LEU A 798 15.44 -13.85 -8.34
N ASP A 799 16.76 -13.84 -8.50
CA ASP A 799 17.48 -13.04 -9.49
C ASP A 799 17.26 -13.57 -10.92
N PRO A 800 16.41 -12.92 -11.73
CA PRO A 800 16.12 -13.39 -13.08
C PRO A 800 17.29 -13.17 -14.04
N VAL A 801 18.21 -12.24 -13.73
CA VAL A 801 19.40 -11.96 -14.55
C VAL A 801 20.40 -13.10 -14.34
N GLY A 802 20.75 -13.40 -13.10
CA GLY A 802 21.63 -14.52 -12.76
C GLY A 802 21.08 -15.87 -13.27
N PHE A 803 19.76 -16.09 -13.19
CA PHE A 803 19.14 -17.27 -13.79
C PHE A 803 19.36 -17.34 -15.32
N ALA A 804 19.14 -16.23 -16.02
CA ALA A 804 19.26 -16.18 -17.47
C ALA A 804 20.73 -16.27 -17.96
N GLU A 805 21.68 -15.77 -17.17
CA GLU A 805 23.11 -15.94 -17.42
C GLU A 805 23.54 -17.40 -17.26
N ARG A 806 23.03 -18.10 -16.23
CA ARG A 806 23.43 -19.48 -15.92
C ARG A 806 22.71 -20.54 -16.78
N PHE A 807 21.42 -20.34 -17.08
CA PHE A 807 20.56 -21.34 -17.73
C PHE A 807 19.91 -20.87 -19.03
N GLY A 808 20.05 -19.60 -19.39
CA GLY A 808 19.25 -19.00 -20.46
C GLY A 808 19.58 -19.47 -21.89
N GLU A 809 20.58 -20.33 -22.09
CA GLU A 809 20.87 -20.93 -23.40
C GLU A 809 19.86 -22.02 -23.78
N ASP A 810 19.42 -22.85 -22.82
CA ASP A 810 18.50 -23.97 -23.06
C ASP A 810 17.24 -23.93 -22.19
N THR A 811 17.17 -23.02 -21.21
CA THR A 811 16.08 -22.94 -20.23
C THR A 811 15.40 -21.58 -20.29
N THR A 812 14.07 -21.56 -20.25
CA THR A 812 13.24 -20.35 -20.16
C THR A 812 12.56 -20.29 -18.79
N LEU A 813 12.72 -19.16 -18.10
CA LEU A 813 12.05 -18.87 -16.84
C LEU A 813 10.72 -18.13 -17.08
N LEU A 814 9.61 -18.74 -16.69
CA LEU A 814 8.31 -18.06 -16.60
C LEU A 814 8.14 -17.49 -15.20
N VAL A 815 7.96 -16.17 -15.08
CA VAL A 815 7.77 -15.51 -13.79
C VAL A 815 6.30 -15.16 -13.61
N ARG A 816 5.64 -15.77 -12.62
CA ARG A 816 4.28 -15.44 -12.20
C ARG A 816 4.30 -14.87 -10.78
N SER A 817 4.55 -13.57 -10.68
CA SER A 817 4.58 -12.86 -9.40
C SER A 817 3.20 -12.28 -9.05
N HIS A 818 3.10 -11.55 -7.95
CA HIS A 818 1.90 -10.76 -7.66
C HIS A 818 1.84 -9.51 -8.56
N TYR A 819 0.65 -9.02 -8.91
CA TYR A 819 0.49 -7.87 -9.83
C TYR A 819 1.19 -6.57 -9.39
N MET A 820 1.60 -6.47 -8.12
CA MET A 820 2.37 -5.35 -7.58
C MET A 820 3.89 -5.49 -7.77
N GLN A 821 4.38 -6.70 -8.07
CA GLN A 821 5.78 -7.08 -8.24
C GLN A 821 6.07 -7.39 -9.72
N ARG A 822 5.61 -6.52 -10.63
CA ARG A 822 5.82 -6.70 -12.07
C ARG A 822 7.30 -6.73 -12.38
N LEU A 823 7.72 -7.72 -13.16
CA LEU A 823 9.10 -7.80 -13.61
C LEU A 823 9.22 -7.03 -14.93
N ALA A 824 9.96 -5.93 -14.92
CA ALA A 824 10.37 -5.28 -16.16
C ALA A 824 11.50 -6.11 -16.77
N VAL A 825 11.16 -7.15 -17.55
CA VAL A 825 12.15 -8.03 -18.19
C VAL A 825 13.02 -7.22 -19.17
N PRO A 826 14.34 -7.11 -18.96
CA PRO A 826 15.24 -6.43 -19.91
C PRO A 826 15.14 -7.07 -21.30
N ARG A 827 15.30 -6.28 -22.36
CA ARG A 827 15.28 -6.78 -23.75
C ARG A 827 16.33 -7.88 -24.00
N THR A 828 17.46 -7.83 -23.29
CA THR A 828 18.53 -8.85 -23.32
C THR A 828 18.08 -10.22 -22.82
N LEU A 829 17.04 -10.28 -21.97
CA LEU A 829 16.50 -11.52 -21.42
C LEU A 829 15.29 -12.05 -22.20
N LYS A 830 14.91 -11.41 -23.31
CA LYS A 830 13.71 -11.78 -24.09
C LYS A 830 13.82 -13.21 -24.61
N GLY A 831 12.87 -14.07 -24.25
CA GLY A 831 12.86 -15.50 -24.56
C GLY A 831 13.60 -16.38 -23.53
N LYS A 832 14.50 -15.80 -22.73
CA LYS A 832 15.16 -16.44 -21.58
C LYS A 832 14.32 -16.28 -20.31
N VAL A 833 13.68 -15.14 -20.13
CA VAL A 833 12.74 -14.84 -19.04
C VAL A 833 11.46 -14.26 -19.63
N VAL A 834 10.30 -14.72 -19.16
CA VAL A 834 8.98 -14.27 -19.64
C VAL A 834 8.10 -13.97 -18.42
N ASP A 835 7.65 -12.72 -18.29
CA ASP A 835 6.66 -12.35 -17.28
C ASP A 835 5.27 -12.83 -17.72
N VAL A 836 4.68 -13.74 -16.94
CA VAL A 836 3.35 -14.33 -17.16
C VAL A 836 2.37 -13.96 -16.03
N THR A 837 2.68 -12.92 -15.26
CA THR A 837 1.88 -12.44 -14.12
C THR A 837 0.46 -12.05 -14.50
N ASP A 838 0.29 -11.40 -15.66
CA ASP A 838 -1.03 -10.96 -16.16
C ASP A 838 -1.80 -12.09 -16.88
N TYR A 839 -1.26 -13.32 -16.94
CA TYR A 839 -1.93 -14.44 -17.60
C TYR A 839 -3.09 -14.96 -16.71
N PRO A 840 -4.36 -14.89 -17.15
CA PRO A 840 -5.53 -15.03 -16.25
C PRO A 840 -5.64 -16.39 -15.54
N ASP A 841 -5.28 -17.47 -16.21
CA ASP A 841 -5.42 -18.84 -15.70
C ASP A 841 -4.04 -19.47 -15.51
N ILE A 842 -3.73 -19.95 -14.30
CA ILE A 842 -2.42 -20.58 -14.04
C ILE A 842 -2.34 -21.98 -14.64
N THR A 843 -3.46 -22.68 -14.79
CA THR A 843 -3.52 -24.09 -15.18
C THR A 843 -2.76 -24.38 -16.48
N PRO A 844 -2.92 -23.59 -17.56
CA PRO A 844 -2.14 -23.79 -18.79
C PRO A 844 -0.62 -23.56 -18.60
N LEU A 845 -0.22 -22.66 -17.70
CA LEU A 845 1.20 -22.43 -17.38
C LEU A 845 1.79 -23.61 -16.61
N LEU A 846 1.02 -24.21 -15.69
CA LEU A 846 1.41 -25.44 -15.00
C LEU A 846 1.61 -26.58 -16.01
N GLY A 847 0.63 -26.78 -16.91
CA GLY A 847 0.73 -27.78 -17.98
C GLY A 847 1.89 -27.54 -18.95
N LEU A 848 2.30 -26.28 -19.15
CA LEU A 848 3.43 -25.91 -20.01
C LEU A 848 4.79 -26.17 -19.36
N ALA A 849 4.92 -25.97 -18.04
CA ALA A 849 6.19 -25.98 -17.34
C ALA A 849 6.78 -27.39 -17.11
N ASP A 850 8.09 -27.51 -17.31
CA ASP A 850 8.92 -28.69 -17.06
C ASP A 850 9.30 -28.84 -15.59
N ALA A 851 9.48 -27.73 -14.88
CA ALA A 851 9.62 -27.71 -13.43
C ALA A 851 8.91 -26.50 -12.81
N LEU A 852 8.54 -26.62 -11.54
CA LEU A 852 7.96 -25.54 -10.75
C LEU A 852 8.93 -25.10 -9.65
N VAL A 853 9.31 -23.83 -9.62
CA VAL A 853 9.92 -23.18 -8.46
C VAL A 853 8.83 -22.44 -7.70
N THR A 854 8.62 -22.78 -6.44
CA THR A 854 7.62 -22.14 -5.59
C THR A 854 8.12 -22.05 -4.14
N ASP A 855 7.30 -21.56 -3.24
CA ASP A 855 7.56 -21.52 -1.81
C ASP A 855 6.45 -22.32 -1.07
N TYR A 856 5.72 -21.69 -0.17
CA TYR A 856 4.57 -22.23 0.54
C TYR A 856 3.24 -21.87 -0.16
N SER A 857 3.22 -21.99 -1.50
CA SER A 857 2.03 -21.75 -2.32
C SER A 857 1.20 -23.01 -2.49
N SER A 858 -0.14 -22.89 -2.49
CA SER A 858 -1.04 -24.03 -2.73
C SER A 858 -0.94 -24.59 -4.15
N VAL A 859 -0.29 -23.88 -5.08
CA VAL A 859 -0.06 -24.36 -6.45
C VAL A 859 0.76 -25.65 -6.49
N MET A 860 1.55 -25.91 -5.44
CA MET A 860 2.33 -27.14 -5.32
C MET A 860 1.44 -28.38 -5.37
N PHE A 861 0.25 -28.33 -4.75
CA PHE A 861 -0.68 -29.45 -4.74
C PHE A 861 -1.26 -29.72 -6.14
N ASP A 862 -1.51 -28.68 -6.94
CA ASP A 862 -2.04 -28.83 -8.30
C ASP A 862 -0.95 -29.35 -9.25
N TYR A 863 0.25 -28.77 -9.18
CA TYR A 863 1.35 -29.14 -10.07
C TYR A 863 1.88 -30.56 -9.81
N ALA A 864 1.78 -31.06 -8.57
CA ALA A 864 2.11 -32.45 -8.25
C ALA A 864 1.30 -33.47 -9.08
N LEU A 865 0.10 -33.11 -9.58
CA LEU A 865 -0.70 -33.98 -10.43
C LEU A 865 -0.04 -34.29 -11.77
N LEU A 866 0.88 -33.44 -12.24
CA LEU A 866 1.66 -33.64 -13.46
C LEU A 866 2.83 -34.59 -13.24
N ASP A 867 3.20 -34.87 -11.99
CA ASP A 867 4.36 -35.69 -11.64
C ASP A 867 5.67 -35.17 -12.24
N ARG A 868 5.86 -33.85 -12.13
CA ARG A 868 7.03 -33.12 -12.64
C ARG A 868 7.85 -32.51 -11.50
N PRO A 869 9.16 -32.31 -11.70
CA PRO A 869 10.02 -31.76 -10.66
C PRO A 869 9.59 -30.41 -10.08
N MET A 870 9.87 -30.22 -8.79
CA MET A 870 9.53 -29.02 -8.04
C MET A 870 10.70 -28.60 -7.16
N VAL A 871 10.90 -27.30 -6.96
CA VAL A 871 11.89 -26.74 -6.04
C VAL A 871 11.19 -25.74 -5.11
N PHE A 872 11.45 -25.86 -3.81
CA PHE A 872 10.87 -25.01 -2.78
C PHE A 872 11.90 -23.98 -2.32
N TYR A 873 11.85 -22.79 -2.91
CA TYR A 873 12.70 -21.66 -2.53
C TYR A 873 12.08 -20.89 -1.36
N ALA A 874 12.44 -21.30 -0.14
CA ALA A 874 11.82 -20.89 1.11
C ALA A 874 12.79 -20.06 1.99
N TYR A 875 13.38 -19.01 1.41
CA TYR A 875 14.34 -18.10 2.04
C TYR A 875 13.88 -17.47 3.37
N ASP A 876 12.57 -17.38 3.61
CA ASP A 876 11.96 -16.79 4.80
C ASP A 876 11.11 -17.77 5.61
N TYR A 877 11.36 -19.08 5.51
CA TYR A 877 10.50 -20.10 6.12
C TYR A 877 10.36 -19.95 7.63
N GLU A 878 11.43 -19.66 8.36
CA GLU A 878 11.39 -19.53 9.83
C GLU A 878 10.51 -18.34 10.27
N GLU A 879 10.66 -17.18 9.61
CA GLU A 879 9.78 -16.02 9.85
C GLU A 879 8.33 -16.36 9.46
N TYR A 880 8.14 -17.08 8.34
CA TYR A 880 6.82 -17.38 7.83
C TYR A 880 6.05 -18.41 8.66
N ALA A 881 6.72 -19.48 9.07
CA ALA A 881 6.16 -20.54 9.91
C ALA A 881 5.87 -20.03 11.33
N GLY A 882 6.71 -19.12 11.85
CA GLY A 882 6.53 -18.45 13.13
C GLY A 882 5.49 -17.32 13.12
N ALA A 883 5.13 -16.78 11.95
CA ALA A 883 4.11 -15.74 11.81
C ALA A 883 2.68 -16.29 12.03
N ALA A 884 1.78 -15.40 12.47
CA ALA A 884 0.44 -15.64 13.03
C ALA A 884 -0.54 -16.62 12.31
N ARG A 885 -0.21 -17.16 11.13
CA ARG A 885 -1.05 -18.13 10.41
C ARG A 885 -0.66 -19.59 10.65
N GLY A 886 0.59 -19.93 10.94
CA GLY A 886 1.04 -21.33 11.07
C GLY A 886 0.70 -22.22 9.85
N THR A 887 1.27 -23.42 9.80
CA THR A 887 0.95 -24.44 8.79
C THR A 887 0.21 -25.63 9.41
N TYR A 888 -0.49 -26.41 8.59
CA TYR A 888 -1.14 -27.67 9.01
C TYR A 888 -0.14 -28.83 9.12
N PHE A 889 0.98 -28.75 8.40
CA PHE A 889 2.09 -29.69 8.48
C PHE A 889 3.41 -28.95 8.18
N ASP A 890 4.54 -29.56 8.54
CA ASP A 890 5.86 -29.04 8.22
C ASP A 890 6.18 -29.27 6.74
N LEU A 891 6.37 -28.19 5.99
CA LEU A 891 6.67 -28.27 4.56
C LEU A 891 8.11 -28.71 4.33
N ARG A 892 9.05 -28.39 5.22
CA ARG A 892 10.46 -28.78 5.12
C ARG A 892 10.59 -30.31 5.12
N GLU A 893 9.77 -30.98 5.92
CA GLU A 893 9.74 -32.45 5.99
C GLU A 893 8.95 -33.09 4.84
N ALA A 894 7.82 -32.48 4.47
CA ALA A 894 6.87 -33.06 3.52
C ALA A 894 7.09 -32.65 2.04
N ALA A 895 8.06 -31.79 1.74
CA ALA A 895 8.28 -31.26 0.40
C ALA A 895 8.56 -32.37 -0.64
N PRO A 896 7.83 -32.39 -1.79
CA PRO A 896 8.07 -33.31 -2.90
C PRO A 896 9.25 -32.91 -3.81
N GLY A 897 10.22 -32.16 -3.27
CA GLY A 897 11.35 -31.60 -4.01
C GLY A 897 12.37 -30.94 -3.08
N PRO A 898 13.51 -30.46 -3.61
CA PRO A 898 14.51 -29.77 -2.81
C PRO A 898 13.92 -28.57 -2.07
N PHE A 899 14.17 -28.50 -0.77
CA PHE A 899 13.82 -27.37 0.09
C PHE A 899 15.08 -26.53 0.31
N VAL A 900 15.11 -25.33 -0.27
CA VAL A 900 16.32 -24.49 -0.36
C VAL A 900 16.04 -23.09 0.18
N GLU A 901 17.04 -22.50 0.82
CA GLU A 901 16.90 -21.21 1.51
C GLU A 901 17.75 -20.11 0.85
N THR A 902 18.72 -20.48 0.02
CA THR A 902 19.59 -19.54 -0.70
C THR A 902 19.42 -19.62 -2.21
N GLN A 903 19.73 -18.53 -2.90
CA GLN A 903 19.67 -18.46 -4.37
C GLN A 903 20.63 -19.45 -5.04
N GLU A 904 21.83 -19.65 -4.48
CA GLU A 904 22.80 -20.59 -5.04
C GLU A 904 22.29 -22.03 -4.94
N GLN A 905 21.72 -22.42 -3.80
CA GLN A 905 21.08 -23.72 -3.63
C GLN A 905 19.91 -23.93 -4.60
N LEU A 906 19.14 -22.87 -4.87
CA LEU A 906 18.09 -22.90 -5.89
C LEU A 906 18.67 -23.16 -7.28
N PHE A 907 19.73 -22.47 -7.66
CA PHE A 907 20.35 -22.67 -8.98
C PHE A 907 20.95 -24.07 -9.11
N ASP A 908 21.59 -24.59 -8.06
CA ASP A 908 22.08 -25.97 -8.05
C ASP A 908 20.95 -26.99 -8.17
N ALA A 909 19.83 -26.77 -7.49
CA ALA A 909 18.64 -27.61 -7.62
C ALA A 909 18.08 -27.58 -9.04
N VAL A 910 17.96 -26.39 -9.67
CA VAL A 910 17.51 -26.27 -11.06
C VAL A 910 18.46 -26.96 -12.03
N ASP A 911 19.78 -26.87 -11.83
CA ASP A 911 20.76 -27.53 -12.67
C ASP A 911 20.70 -29.06 -12.55
N ALA A 912 20.51 -29.58 -11.32
CA ALA A 912 20.30 -31.01 -11.08
C ALA A 912 19.04 -31.52 -11.80
N LEU A 913 17.95 -30.76 -11.77
CA LEU A 913 16.73 -31.11 -12.50
C LEU A 913 16.95 -31.15 -14.01
N ARG A 914 17.67 -30.16 -14.55
CA ARG A 914 18.01 -30.09 -15.98
C ARG A 914 18.87 -31.26 -16.44
N LYS A 915 19.75 -31.76 -15.57
CA LYS A 915 20.62 -32.93 -15.83
C LYS A 915 19.89 -34.27 -15.71
N GLY A 916 18.60 -34.28 -15.38
CA GLY A 916 17.77 -35.49 -15.27
C GLY A 916 17.96 -36.27 -13.97
N THR A 917 18.60 -35.68 -12.96
CA THR A 917 18.64 -36.24 -11.60
C THR A 917 17.37 -35.85 -10.84
N ASP A 918 16.50 -36.83 -10.59
CA ASP A 918 15.26 -36.65 -9.84
C ASP A 918 15.20 -37.59 -8.62
N GLU A 919 15.98 -37.24 -7.59
CA GLU A 919 16.03 -37.97 -6.32
C GLU A 919 14.70 -37.90 -5.53
N PHE A 920 13.76 -37.06 -5.98
CA PHE A 920 12.50 -36.80 -5.30
C PHE A 920 11.30 -37.46 -5.98
N ALA A 921 11.51 -38.30 -7.01
CA ALA A 921 10.43 -38.96 -7.75
C ALA A 921 9.45 -39.72 -6.84
N ASP A 922 9.95 -40.57 -5.93
CA ASP A 922 9.10 -41.35 -5.02
C ASP A 922 8.34 -40.46 -4.04
N LYS A 923 9.01 -39.44 -3.48
CA LYS A 923 8.37 -38.45 -2.58
C LYS A 923 7.28 -37.68 -3.31
N ARG A 924 7.52 -37.28 -4.55
CA ARG A 924 6.56 -36.57 -5.38
C ARG A 924 5.37 -37.45 -5.75
N ALA A 925 5.58 -38.72 -6.12
CA ALA A 925 4.51 -39.67 -6.39
C ALA A 925 3.62 -39.90 -5.15
N ALA A 926 4.24 -40.05 -3.97
CA ALA A 926 3.53 -40.15 -2.70
C ALA A 926 2.74 -38.87 -2.37
N PHE A 927 3.34 -37.70 -2.60
CA PHE A 927 2.69 -36.40 -2.40
C PHE A 927 1.49 -36.22 -3.34
N ALA A 928 1.65 -36.53 -4.64
CA ALA A 928 0.56 -36.47 -5.62
C ALA A 928 -0.59 -37.42 -5.27
N THR A 929 -0.28 -38.62 -4.77
CA THR A 929 -1.31 -39.58 -4.32
C THR A 929 -2.04 -39.07 -3.09
N ARG A 930 -1.30 -38.58 -2.09
CA ARG A 930 -1.87 -38.07 -0.84
C ARG A 930 -2.72 -36.81 -1.07
N PHE A 931 -2.26 -35.91 -1.93
CA PHE A 931 -2.89 -34.60 -2.13
C PHE A 931 -3.73 -34.49 -3.41
N GLY A 932 -3.89 -35.57 -4.18
CA GLY A 932 -4.67 -35.63 -5.42
C GLY A 932 -5.71 -36.75 -5.46
N GLU A 933 -6.09 -37.27 -4.30
CA GLU A 933 -6.97 -38.46 -4.13
C GLU A 933 -8.21 -38.47 -5.03
N TYR A 934 -8.91 -37.33 -5.17
CA TYR A 934 -10.12 -37.22 -6.00
C TYR A 934 -9.89 -36.57 -7.37
N ASP A 935 -8.68 -36.13 -7.70
CA ASP A 935 -8.37 -35.51 -9.00
C ASP A 935 -8.21 -36.57 -10.09
N GLU A 936 -9.33 -37.14 -10.56
CA GLU A 936 -9.35 -38.21 -11.56
C GLU A 936 -9.44 -37.73 -13.02
N GLY A 937 -9.43 -36.41 -13.25
CA GLY A 937 -9.58 -35.82 -14.58
C GLY A 937 -11.03 -35.73 -15.08
N ARG A 938 -12.00 -35.78 -14.17
CA ARG A 938 -13.44 -35.75 -14.47
C ARG A 938 -14.26 -34.98 -13.44
N ALA A 939 -13.64 -34.10 -12.65
CA ALA A 939 -14.29 -33.34 -11.60
C ALA A 939 -15.39 -32.41 -12.15
N ALA A 940 -15.10 -31.67 -13.23
CA ALA A 940 -16.08 -30.83 -13.91
C ALA A 940 -17.28 -31.67 -14.41
N ALA A 941 -16.99 -32.82 -15.03
CA ALA A 941 -17.99 -33.76 -15.52
C ALA A 941 -18.90 -34.27 -14.40
N GLN A 942 -18.32 -34.72 -13.28
CA GLN A 942 -19.07 -35.23 -12.12
C GLN A 942 -19.99 -34.16 -11.49
N ILE A 943 -19.51 -32.92 -11.37
CA ILE A 943 -20.34 -31.80 -10.91
C ILE A 943 -21.50 -31.57 -11.89
N VAL A 944 -21.21 -31.54 -13.19
CA VAL A 944 -22.23 -31.34 -14.22
C VAL A 944 -23.27 -32.46 -14.21
N ASP A 945 -22.85 -33.72 -14.09
CA ASP A 945 -23.75 -34.87 -13.99
C ASP A 945 -24.66 -34.80 -12.76
N ARG A 946 -24.10 -34.40 -11.62
CA ARG A 946 -24.83 -34.33 -10.35
C ARG A 946 -25.90 -33.24 -10.31
N PHE A 947 -25.61 -32.06 -10.87
CA PHE A 947 -26.47 -30.88 -10.71
C PHE A 947 -27.22 -30.48 -11.99
N PHE A 948 -26.71 -30.86 -13.16
CA PHE A 948 -27.24 -30.42 -14.45
C PHE A 948 -27.57 -31.60 -15.40
N GLY A 949 -27.35 -32.84 -14.99
CA GLY A 949 -27.68 -34.05 -15.75
C GLY A 949 -29.18 -34.43 -15.71
N PRO A 950 -29.62 -35.42 -16.51
CA PRO A 950 -31.03 -35.86 -16.59
C PRO A 950 -31.61 -36.31 -15.24
N ALA A 951 -30.77 -36.87 -14.35
CA ALA A 951 -31.15 -37.31 -13.02
C ALA A 951 -31.48 -36.14 -12.04
N ALA A 952 -30.98 -34.92 -12.30
CA ALA A 952 -31.31 -33.74 -11.49
C ALA A 952 -32.79 -33.36 -11.62
N GLY A 953 -33.41 -33.62 -12.78
CA GLY A 953 -34.85 -33.44 -12.99
C GLY A 953 -35.74 -34.43 -12.25
N ALA A 954 -35.21 -35.60 -11.85
CA ALA A 954 -35.96 -36.62 -11.11
C ALA A 954 -35.99 -36.35 -9.59
N ARG A 955 -34.90 -35.83 -9.01
CA ARG A 955 -34.87 -35.43 -7.58
C ARG A 955 -35.78 -34.24 -7.27
N ALA A 956 -35.89 -33.28 -8.19
CA ALA A 956 -36.83 -32.15 -8.04
C ALA A 956 -38.32 -32.55 -8.02
N LYS A 957 -38.66 -33.76 -8.51
CA LYS A 957 -40.03 -34.31 -8.45
C LYS A 957 -40.27 -35.24 -7.26
N GLY A 958 -39.21 -35.74 -6.60
CA GLY A 958 -39.32 -36.68 -5.48
C GLY A 958 -39.47 -36.01 -4.11
N GLU A 959 -39.07 -34.75 -3.95
CA GLU A 959 -39.23 -33.99 -2.69
C GLU A 959 -40.55 -33.19 -2.62
N GLN A 960 -41.43 -33.33 -3.62
CA GLN A 960 -42.80 -32.78 -3.61
C GLN A 960 -43.89 -33.87 -3.42
N ALA A 961 -43.51 -35.08 -3.01
CA ALA A 961 -44.42 -36.18 -2.69
C ALA A 961 -44.48 -36.42 -1.18
#